data_AF-A0A415DZX6-F1
#
_entry.id   AF-A0A415DZX6-F1
#
_cell.length_a   1.000
_cell.length_b   1.000
_cell.length_c   1.000
_cell.angle_alpha   90.00
_cell.angle_beta   90.00
_cell.angle_gamma   90.00
#
_symmetry.space_group_name_H-M   'P 1'
#
loop_
_entity.id
_entity.type
_entity.pdbx_description
1 polymer ?
#
loop_
_entity_poly.entity_id
_entity_poly.type
_entity_poly.pdbx_seq_one_letter_code
_entity_poly.pdbx_strand_id
1 'polypeptide(L)'
;MYRLLTIFFSFLLTAYAAGASVAIPYVFVKNYTVDEYKASCQNWGLSLTPDGILYVANNSGLLTFDGNTWKLYELPNHTEITAVTNYNDTIYTQGNNTLCRWTCNNEGILHCNPLKRIPPEITFQAPSVELPFAIPAEIEKAQPSCFATNGELYFIGTLTHGLYILTADGFILQNLSLQNQLQDNIVRYICVQDSRQIWVALDNGLSQIALNPPLTLLGKRSVIGKLINASLKDDELYIRTNLGYFKRTLKVENAFIPVSETEAEKWLLPEKNTPSLTVDELFRNTESLGVFAKAGHVYPAGEDLYWLSINNEAALFHLADGAGTLKCRLLFDNYKMNLVTRGERIIPLNDSLVLVSAMQGTLMINIRELIGNSLQGSVPLQVSGLEYVDATGVHKLPILTQKISLPHDFQEFTTHIGTTVFTSNHQISYKIEGLSSEWSPWQQDGKISFLQLPEGHYQLKVRKYVIKGPYPELTLPIDILPPWYNTVWAWLFYIALIWIIAQSVLRYNLKNLHKEELNRLNAEKQAEEQRMQEQKSLMLEKELQNKNNELTLQTTVLVKRNQAIQTLLEELDKQKETLGDRYPNKLYKRMKTLLEETLNNQADWVLFESYFNSTHQNFMDRLRQRYEDITTGDLRICCLLRMNLSTKEIASLLNVSVRAVEIRRYRLRKRLGLEGDTNLIDFLMNF
;
A
#
# COMPACT_ATOMS: atom_id res chain seq x y z
N MET A 1 -56.11 -50.56 64.01
CA MET A 1 -54.65 -50.67 64.10
C MET A 1 -53.96 -50.47 62.74
N TYR A 2 -54.40 -51.14 61.66
CA TYR A 2 -53.80 -51.00 60.32
C TYR A 2 -53.82 -49.57 59.71
N ARG A 3 -54.85 -48.75 59.96
CA ARG A 3 -54.91 -47.35 59.46
C ARG A 3 -53.89 -46.41 60.10
N LEU A 4 -53.53 -46.62 61.37
CA LEU A 4 -52.50 -45.84 62.06
C LEU A 4 -51.10 -46.22 61.57
N LEU A 5 -50.89 -47.50 61.25
CA LEU A 5 -49.62 -47.99 60.71
C LEU A 5 -49.35 -47.43 59.30
N THR A 6 -50.38 -47.35 58.44
CA THR A 6 -50.26 -46.76 57.10
C THR A 6 -50.01 -45.25 57.13
N ILE A 7 -50.61 -44.52 58.08
CA ILE A 7 -50.36 -43.08 58.24
C ILE A 7 -48.94 -42.85 58.77
N PHE A 8 -48.47 -43.69 59.70
CA PHE A 8 -47.10 -43.61 60.20
C PHE A 8 -46.07 -43.93 59.12
N PHE A 9 -46.31 -44.95 58.28
CA PHE A 9 -45.44 -45.28 57.15
C PHE A 9 -45.47 -44.23 56.03
N SER A 10 -46.64 -43.64 55.73
CA SER A 10 -46.71 -42.53 54.77
C SER A 10 -46.03 -41.27 55.30
N PHE A 11 -46.13 -41.00 56.60
CA PHE A 11 -45.43 -39.88 57.24
C PHE A 11 -43.92 -40.09 57.28
N LEU A 12 -43.47 -41.33 57.51
CA LEU A 12 -42.05 -41.69 57.39
C LEU A 12 -41.54 -41.57 55.95
N LEU A 13 -42.34 -41.96 54.95
CA LEU A 13 -41.98 -41.83 53.53
C LEU A 13 -41.92 -40.35 53.10
N THR A 14 -42.84 -39.50 53.58
CA THR A 14 -42.80 -38.05 53.31
C THR A 14 -41.69 -37.35 54.09
N ALA A 15 -41.36 -37.80 55.31
CA ALA A 15 -40.22 -37.30 56.06
C ALA A 15 -38.87 -37.71 55.43
N TYR A 16 -38.81 -38.90 54.82
CA TYR A 16 -37.65 -39.33 54.03
C TYR A 16 -37.53 -38.56 52.71
N ALA A 17 -38.66 -38.21 52.08
CA ALA A 17 -38.69 -37.39 50.87
C ALA A 17 -38.35 -35.90 51.13
N ALA A 18 -38.62 -35.39 52.35
CA ALA A 18 -38.26 -34.04 52.77
C ALA A 18 -36.78 -33.90 53.17
N GLY A 19 -36.04 -35.01 53.26
CA GLY A 19 -34.59 -35.04 53.46
C GLY A 19 -33.85 -35.34 52.17
N ALA A 20 -34.25 -34.74 51.03
CA ALA A 20 -33.34 -34.67 49.90
C ALA A 20 -32.17 -33.77 50.33
N SER A 21 -31.10 -34.37 50.85
CA SER A 21 -29.88 -33.65 51.18
C SER A 21 -29.46 -32.89 49.92
N VAL A 22 -29.54 -31.56 49.95
CA VAL A 22 -29.02 -30.72 48.87
C VAL A 22 -27.55 -31.09 48.75
N ALA A 23 -27.17 -31.67 47.61
CA ALA A 23 -25.80 -32.07 47.37
C ALA A 23 -24.92 -30.82 47.43
N ILE A 24 -23.79 -30.91 48.13
CA ILE A 24 -22.83 -29.80 48.22
C ILE A 24 -22.38 -29.47 46.80
N PRO A 25 -22.58 -28.24 46.31
CA PRO A 25 -22.23 -27.90 44.95
C PRO A 25 -20.72 -27.95 44.76
N TYR A 26 -20.28 -28.52 43.65
CA TYR A 26 -18.88 -28.38 43.25
C TYR A 26 -18.65 -26.94 42.80
N VAL A 27 -17.54 -26.34 43.21
CA VAL A 27 -17.23 -24.95 42.87
C VAL A 27 -15.91 -24.87 42.13
N PHE A 28 -15.89 -24.08 41.06
CA PHE A 28 -14.67 -23.65 40.38
C PHE A 28 -14.57 -22.13 40.42
N VAL A 29 -13.51 -21.64 41.09
CA VAL A 29 -13.21 -20.21 41.20
C VAL A 29 -12.12 -19.83 40.21
N LYS A 30 -12.41 -18.84 39.36
CA LYS A 30 -11.43 -18.16 38.51
C LYS A 30 -11.18 -16.75 39.08
N ASN A 31 -9.98 -16.56 39.60
CA ASN A 31 -9.51 -15.28 40.13
C ASN A 31 -8.86 -14.44 39.02
N TYR A 32 -9.28 -13.19 38.91
CA TYR A 32 -8.68 -12.14 38.08
C TYR A 32 -7.95 -11.13 38.97
N THR A 33 -6.65 -10.98 38.74
CA THR A 33 -5.76 -10.11 39.53
C THR A 33 -5.57 -8.74 38.90
N VAL A 34 -5.03 -7.80 39.68
CA VAL A 34 -4.63 -6.44 39.25
C VAL A 34 -3.79 -6.46 37.97
N ASP A 35 -2.92 -7.46 37.82
CA ASP A 35 -2.07 -7.60 36.64
C ASP A 35 -2.84 -7.99 35.38
N GLU A 36 -4.00 -8.63 35.49
CA GLU A 36 -4.82 -9.02 34.35
C GLU A 36 -5.67 -7.85 33.85
N TYR A 37 -6.36 -7.14 34.75
CA TYR A 37 -7.27 -6.04 34.38
C TYR A 37 -6.64 -4.64 34.41
N LYS A 38 -5.39 -4.52 34.86
CA LYS A 38 -4.55 -3.31 34.81
C LYS A 38 -5.20 -2.06 35.45
N ALA A 39 -5.85 -2.25 36.60
CA ALA A 39 -6.41 -1.16 37.42
C ALA A 39 -6.21 -1.43 38.91
N SER A 40 -6.73 -0.58 39.80
CA SER A 40 -6.59 -0.75 41.25
C SER A 40 -7.12 -2.08 41.77
N CYS A 41 -6.59 -2.58 42.89
CA CYS A 41 -7.04 -3.82 43.52
C CYS A 41 -8.49 -3.77 44.03
N GLN A 42 -8.98 -2.59 44.42
CA GLN A 42 -10.30 -2.43 45.06
C GLN A 42 -11.44 -2.32 44.06
N ASN A 43 -12.42 -3.21 44.18
CA ASN A 43 -13.60 -3.29 43.34
C ASN A 43 -14.88 -3.16 44.19
N TRP A 44 -15.73 -2.17 43.90
CA TRP A 44 -16.85 -1.81 44.78
C TRP A 44 -18.20 -2.39 44.37
N GLY A 45 -18.41 -2.58 43.08
CA GLY A 45 -19.70 -2.96 42.53
C GLY A 45 -19.56 -3.55 41.14
N LEU A 46 -20.54 -4.37 40.78
CA LEU A 46 -20.59 -5.09 39.51
C LEU A 46 -21.96 -4.88 38.86
N SER A 47 -21.97 -4.73 37.54
CA SER A 47 -23.19 -4.73 36.75
C SER A 47 -22.98 -5.54 35.49
N LEU A 48 -23.94 -6.39 35.16
CA LEU A 48 -23.89 -7.27 34.00
C LEU A 48 -24.98 -6.86 33.01
N THR A 49 -24.59 -6.60 31.77
CA THR A 49 -25.57 -6.32 30.71
C THR A 49 -26.18 -7.62 30.16
N PRO A 50 -27.38 -7.57 29.53
CA PRO A 50 -27.96 -8.72 28.83
C PRO A 50 -27.05 -9.28 27.72
N ASP A 51 -26.24 -8.42 27.10
CA ASP A 51 -25.21 -8.78 26.12
C ASP A 51 -23.94 -9.36 26.77
N GLY A 52 -23.97 -9.62 28.08
CA GLY A 52 -22.89 -10.18 28.89
C GLY A 52 -21.55 -9.46 28.76
N ILE A 53 -21.60 -8.13 28.81
CA ILE A 53 -20.46 -7.28 29.19
C ILE A 53 -20.57 -7.02 30.69
N LEU A 54 -19.48 -7.29 31.41
CA LEU A 54 -19.33 -7.02 32.83
C LEU A 54 -18.74 -5.64 33.03
N TYR A 55 -19.39 -4.83 33.86
CA TYR A 55 -18.94 -3.52 34.29
C TYR A 55 -18.54 -3.57 35.75
N VAL A 56 -17.38 -3.01 36.09
CA VAL A 56 -16.86 -3.00 37.46
C VAL A 56 -16.53 -1.59 37.90
N ALA A 57 -17.10 -1.20 39.04
CA ALA A 57 -16.74 0.02 39.75
C ALA A 57 -15.40 -0.18 40.48
N ASN A 58 -14.38 0.59 40.11
CA ASN A 58 -13.02 0.45 40.60
C ASN A 58 -12.42 1.80 41.00
N ASN A 59 -11.39 1.80 41.87
CA ASN A 59 -10.72 3.05 42.26
C ASN A 59 -10.04 3.78 41.10
N SER A 60 -9.65 3.08 40.03
CA SER A 60 -9.04 3.69 38.85
C SER A 60 -10.08 4.21 37.84
N GLY A 61 -11.36 3.85 37.97
CA GLY A 61 -12.39 4.22 37.01
C GLY A 61 -13.40 3.10 36.75
N LEU A 62 -13.98 3.10 35.54
CA LEU A 62 -14.90 2.05 35.11
C LEU A 62 -14.12 0.99 34.35
N LEU A 63 -14.12 -0.24 34.86
CA LEU A 63 -13.63 -1.39 34.10
C LEU A 63 -14.77 -2.04 33.33
N THR A 64 -14.42 -2.55 32.15
CA THR A 64 -15.30 -3.39 31.34
C THR A 64 -14.60 -4.67 30.98
N PHE A 65 -15.35 -5.75 30.90
CA PHE A 65 -14.87 -7.06 30.48
C PHE A 65 -15.87 -7.71 29.54
N ASP A 66 -15.42 -8.07 28.33
CA ASP A 66 -16.24 -8.69 27.27
C ASP A 66 -16.09 -10.22 27.19
N GLY A 67 -15.45 -10.80 28.21
CA GLY A 67 -15.10 -12.23 28.32
C GLY A 67 -13.66 -12.52 27.96
N ASN A 68 -13.01 -11.64 27.19
CA ASN A 68 -11.66 -11.84 26.68
C ASN A 68 -10.72 -10.70 27.05
N THR A 69 -11.20 -9.47 26.97
CA THR A 69 -10.39 -8.28 27.11
C THR A 69 -10.95 -7.39 28.22
N TRP A 70 -10.07 -6.99 29.14
CA TRP A 70 -10.33 -5.93 30.11
C TRP A 70 -10.03 -4.57 29.49
N LYS A 71 -10.92 -3.60 29.68
CA LYS A 71 -10.67 -2.19 29.32
C LYS A 71 -11.00 -1.28 30.49
N LEU A 72 -10.08 -0.39 30.80
CA LEU A 72 -10.24 0.65 31.81
C LEU A 72 -10.64 1.97 31.15
N TYR A 73 -11.70 2.59 31.68
CA TYR A 73 -12.12 3.94 31.33
C TYR A 73 -11.92 4.84 32.54
N GLU A 74 -10.86 5.63 32.50
CA GLU A 74 -10.52 6.58 33.56
C GLU A 74 -11.37 7.85 33.47
N LEU A 75 -11.72 8.41 34.63
CA LEU A 75 -12.37 9.71 34.73
C LEU A 75 -11.31 10.83 34.65
N PRO A 76 -11.65 12.05 34.15
CA PRO A 76 -10.66 13.13 33.94
C PRO A 76 -9.83 13.53 35.16
N ASN A 77 -10.33 13.25 36.37
CA ASN A 77 -9.66 13.56 37.63
C ASN A 77 -9.09 12.31 38.35
N HIS A 78 -9.04 11.15 37.68
CA HIS A 78 -8.69 9.85 38.27
C HIS A 78 -9.45 9.55 39.57
N THR A 79 -10.72 9.97 39.62
CA THR A 79 -11.60 9.73 40.78
C THR A 79 -12.10 8.30 40.80
N GLU A 80 -12.20 7.74 42.00
CA GLU A 80 -12.76 6.40 42.19
C GLU A 80 -14.25 6.32 41.83
N ILE A 81 -14.64 5.16 41.31
CA ILE A 81 -16.04 4.78 41.13
C ILE A 81 -16.38 3.76 42.21
N THR A 82 -17.37 4.10 43.03
CA THR A 82 -17.82 3.28 44.17
C THR A 82 -19.10 2.50 43.88
N ALA A 83 -19.81 2.79 42.80
CA ALA A 83 -20.93 1.98 42.36
C ALA A 83 -21.17 2.07 40.84
N VAL A 84 -21.72 1.00 40.28
CA VAL A 84 -22.09 0.88 38.87
C VAL A 84 -23.41 0.14 38.74
N THR A 85 -24.25 0.55 37.78
CA THR A 85 -25.51 -0.11 37.47
C THR A 85 -25.84 0.08 36.00
N ASN A 86 -26.53 -0.89 35.39
CA ASN A 86 -27.03 -0.76 34.02
C ASN A 86 -28.56 -0.63 34.05
N TYR A 87 -29.09 0.24 33.21
CA TYR A 87 -30.53 0.40 33.05
C TYR A 87 -30.84 0.81 31.62
N ASN A 88 -31.69 0.04 30.92
CA ASN A 88 -32.04 0.25 29.51
C ASN A 88 -30.79 0.52 28.63
N ASP A 89 -29.83 -0.41 28.66
CA ASP A 89 -28.55 -0.36 27.91
C ASP A 89 -27.67 0.87 28.16
N THR A 90 -27.97 1.64 29.21
CA THR A 90 -27.19 2.78 29.65
C THR A 90 -26.50 2.46 30.96
N ILE A 91 -25.19 2.74 31.03
CA ILE A 91 -24.40 2.51 32.23
C ILE A 91 -24.34 3.79 33.05
N TYR A 92 -24.64 3.66 34.35
CA TYR A 92 -24.54 4.73 35.33
C TYR A 92 -23.48 4.36 36.35
N THR A 93 -22.68 5.34 36.74
CA THR A 93 -21.67 5.17 37.79
C THR A 93 -21.76 6.30 38.81
N GLN A 94 -21.46 5.95 40.05
CA GLN A 94 -21.37 6.88 41.17
C GLN A 94 -19.99 6.73 41.84
N GLY A 95 -19.38 7.86 42.17
CA GLY A 95 -18.22 7.99 43.03
C GLY A 95 -18.49 9.02 44.12
N ASN A 96 -17.50 9.32 44.97
CA ASN A 96 -17.68 10.20 46.13
C ASN A 96 -18.28 11.57 45.80
N ASN A 97 -17.90 12.16 44.66
CA ASN A 97 -18.40 13.47 44.21
C ASN A 97 -18.72 13.51 42.70
N THR A 98 -18.87 12.34 42.08
CA THR A 98 -19.01 12.22 40.62
C THR A 98 -20.16 11.29 40.27
N LEU A 99 -21.12 11.80 39.51
CA LEU A 99 -22.17 11.01 38.91
C LEU A 99 -21.96 11.04 37.41
N CYS A 100 -22.03 9.87 36.78
CA CYS A 100 -21.76 9.78 35.36
C CYS A 100 -22.73 8.83 34.65
N ARG A 101 -23.15 9.24 33.46
CA ARG A 101 -23.82 8.39 32.47
C ARG A 101 -22.83 8.11 31.35
N TRP A 102 -22.61 6.85 31.03
CA TRP A 102 -21.71 6.46 29.96
C TRP A 102 -22.46 6.30 28.65
N THR A 103 -21.89 6.84 27.59
CA THR A 103 -22.40 6.68 26.21
C THR A 103 -21.29 6.19 25.32
N CYS A 104 -21.57 5.16 24.52
CA CYS A 104 -20.62 4.63 23.56
C CYS A 104 -20.58 5.51 22.30
N ASN A 105 -19.38 5.85 21.82
CA ASN A 105 -19.21 6.47 20.51
C ASN A 105 -19.23 5.41 19.39
N ASN A 106 -19.14 5.85 18.12
CA ASN A 106 -19.14 4.96 16.95
C ASN A 106 -17.92 4.00 16.90
N GLU A 107 -16.88 4.28 17.68
CA GLU A 107 -15.64 3.49 17.78
C GLU A 107 -15.68 2.48 18.94
N GLY A 108 -16.79 2.36 19.68
CA GLY A 108 -16.90 1.46 20.83
C GLY A 108 -16.35 2.00 22.15
N ILE A 109 -15.95 3.28 22.19
CA ILE A 109 -15.36 3.89 23.37
C ILE A 109 -16.47 4.51 24.21
N LEU A 110 -16.51 4.13 25.49
CA LEU A 110 -17.40 4.73 26.46
C LEU A 110 -16.87 6.09 26.91
N HIS A 111 -17.72 7.09 26.76
CA HIS A 111 -17.46 8.45 27.24
C HIS A 111 -18.33 8.75 28.44
N CYS A 112 -17.71 9.27 29.48
CA CYS A 112 -18.42 9.69 30.67
C CYS A 112 -19.07 11.06 30.45
N ASN A 113 -20.40 11.11 30.59
CA ASN A 113 -21.18 12.35 30.63
C ASN A 113 -21.59 12.65 32.09
N PRO A 114 -20.97 13.63 32.76
CA PRO A 114 -21.29 13.95 34.14
C PRO A 114 -22.75 14.37 34.33
N LEU A 115 -23.38 13.87 35.40
CA LEU A 115 -24.74 14.20 35.78
C LEU A 115 -24.75 15.05 37.06
N LYS A 116 -25.73 15.95 37.16
CA LYS A 116 -25.99 16.67 38.42
C LYS A 116 -26.81 15.84 39.41
N ARG A 117 -27.67 14.94 38.91
CA ARG A 117 -28.53 14.08 39.70
C ARG A 117 -28.77 12.76 38.96
N ILE A 118 -28.83 11.68 39.72
CA ILE A 118 -29.24 10.35 39.22
C ILE A 118 -30.76 10.37 38.96
N PRO A 119 -31.24 9.79 37.84
CA PRO A 119 -32.68 9.61 37.61
C PRO A 119 -33.32 8.76 38.72
N PRO A 120 -34.54 9.06 39.18
CA PRO A 120 -35.15 8.39 40.32
C PRO A 120 -35.37 6.89 40.12
N GLU A 121 -35.39 6.40 38.89
CA GLU A 121 -35.53 4.98 38.54
C GLU A 121 -34.24 4.18 38.76
N ILE A 122 -33.09 4.84 38.90
CA ILE A 122 -31.78 4.19 38.96
C ILE A 122 -31.39 3.94 40.41
N THR A 123 -31.09 2.67 40.72
CA THR A 123 -30.51 2.25 42.00
C THR A 123 -29.16 1.58 41.78
N PHE A 124 -28.24 1.85 42.71
CA PHE A 124 -26.89 1.26 42.75
C PHE A 124 -26.80 0.08 43.72
N GLN A 125 -27.81 -0.09 44.57
CA GLN A 125 -27.87 -1.25 45.47
C GLN A 125 -28.41 -2.45 44.72
N ALA A 126 -27.84 -3.63 45.01
CA ALA A 126 -28.40 -4.88 44.56
C ALA A 126 -29.87 -4.99 45.03
N PRO A 127 -30.74 -5.70 44.28
CA PRO A 127 -32.09 -5.98 44.74
C PRO A 127 -32.07 -6.56 46.14
N SER A 128 -32.94 -6.06 47.03
CA SER A 128 -33.06 -6.61 48.38
C SER A 128 -33.43 -8.09 48.30
N VAL A 129 -32.58 -8.97 48.81
CA VAL A 129 -32.85 -10.41 48.89
C VAL A 129 -33.55 -10.70 50.21
N GLU A 130 -34.79 -11.18 50.13
CA GLU A 130 -35.48 -11.72 51.30
C GLU A 130 -34.85 -13.07 51.67
N LEU A 131 -34.28 -13.14 52.88
CA LEU A 131 -33.73 -14.38 53.42
C LEU A 131 -34.86 -15.15 54.12
N PRO A 132 -35.16 -16.40 53.71
CA PRO A 132 -36.17 -17.22 54.36
C PRO A 132 -35.71 -17.80 55.71
N PHE A 133 -34.48 -17.49 56.14
CA PHE A 133 -33.86 -17.99 57.35
C PHE A 133 -33.17 -16.87 58.14
N ALA A 134 -32.97 -17.11 59.44
CA ALA A 134 -32.11 -16.27 60.26
C ALA A 134 -30.64 -16.53 59.92
N ILE A 135 -29.83 -15.46 59.85
CA ILE A 135 -28.41 -15.57 59.51
C ILE A 135 -27.71 -16.42 60.59
N PRO A 136 -26.99 -17.49 60.22
CA PRO A 136 -26.21 -18.28 61.17
C PRO A 136 -25.21 -17.41 61.95
N ALA A 137 -25.06 -17.67 63.25
CA ALA A 137 -24.21 -16.87 64.15
C ALA A 137 -22.73 -16.79 63.72
N GLU A 138 -22.24 -17.81 62.99
CA GLU A 138 -20.91 -17.79 62.39
C GLU A 138 -20.76 -16.69 61.32
N ILE A 139 -21.79 -16.53 60.48
CA ILE A 139 -21.83 -15.51 59.43
C ILE A 139 -22.04 -14.12 60.02
N GLU A 140 -22.86 -13.99 61.06
CA GLU A 140 -23.02 -12.72 61.78
C GLU A 140 -21.69 -12.22 62.36
N LYS A 141 -20.92 -13.11 62.99
CA LYS A 141 -19.56 -12.79 63.49
C LYS A 141 -18.61 -12.41 62.35
N ALA A 142 -18.81 -12.97 61.16
CA ALA A 142 -18.01 -12.65 59.99
C ALA A 142 -18.32 -11.27 59.38
N GLN A 143 -19.32 -10.54 59.88
CA GLN A 143 -19.78 -9.24 59.41
C GLN A 143 -20.30 -9.32 57.95
N PRO A 144 -21.57 -9.74 57.75
CA PRO A 144 -22.13 -9.87 56.41
C PRO A 144 -22.20 -8.51 55.71
N SER A 145 -21.75 -8.45 54.47
CA SER A 145 -21.60 -7.23 53.67
C SER A 145 -22.60 -7.14 52.52
N CYS A 146 -22.91 -8.26 51.87
CA CYS A 146 -23.81 -8.33 50.72
C CYS A 146 -24.49 -9.69 50.61
N PHE A 147 -25.66 -9.69 49.96
CA PHE A 147 -26.54 -10.84 49.84
C PHE A 147 -26.96 -11.00 48.39
N ALA A 148 -26.95 -12.23 47.89
CA ALA A 148 -27.40 -12.56 46.55
C ALA A 148 -28.05 -13.95 46.52
N THR A 149 -28.88 -14.23 45.53
CA THR A 149 -29.46 -15.55 45.30
C THR A 149 -29.64 -15.80 43.81
N ASN A 150 -29.47 -17.05 43.40
CA ASN A 150 -29.80 -17.52 42.05
C ASN A 150 -31.16 -18.26 42.00
N GLY A 151 -31.93 -18.20 43.08
CA GLY A 151 -33.22 -18.89 43.24
C GLY A 151 -33.13 -20.26 43.92
N GLU A 152 -31.99 -20.94 43.85
CA GLU A 152 -31.78 -22.25 44.49
C GLU A 152 -30.87 -22.15 45.72
N LEU A 153 -29.83 -21.33 45.62
CA LEU A 153 -28.80 -21.11 46.64
C LEU A 153 -28.79 -19.65 47.06
N TYR A 154 -28.34 -19.45 48.30
CA TYR A 154 -28.13 -18.15 48.89
C TYR A 154 -26.64 -17.90 49.08
N PHE A 155 -26.20 -16.70 48.70
CA PHE A 155 -24.81 -16.27 48.75
C PHE A 155 -24.69 -15.10 49.72
N ILE A 156 -23.83 -15.25 50.72
CA ILE A 156 -23.58 -14.19 51.71
C ILE A 156 -22.10 -13.85 51.69
N GLY A 157 -21.79 -12.65 51.19
CA GLY A 157 -20.46 -12.07 51.27
C GLY A 157 -20.22 -11.48 52.65
N THR A 158 -18.98 -11.53 53.12
CA THR A 158 -18.60 -11.01 54.44
C THR A 158 -17.36 -10.13 54.36
N LEU A 159 -17.10 -9.35 55.41
CA LEU A 159 -15.92 -8.50 55.51
C LEU A 159 -14.69 -9.22 56.06
N THR A 160 -14.82 -10.45 56.58
CA THR A 160 -13.70 -11.11 57.28
C THR A 160 -13.46 -12.57 56.87
N HIS A 161 -14.47 -13.29 56.37
CA HIS A 161 -14.39 -14.73 56.10
C HIS A 161 -14.86 -15.11 54.69
N GLY A 162 -14.78 -14.19 53.72
CA GLY A 162 -15.08 -14.48 52.33
C GLY A 162 -16.57 -14.67 52.06
N LEU A 163 -16.89 -15.67 51.24
CA LEU A 163 -18.22 -15.96 50.72
C LEU A 163 -18.78 -17.25 51.33
N TYR A 164 -20.00 -17.21 51.84
CA TYR A 164 -20.76 -18.38 52.25
C TYR A 164 -21.82 -18.74 51.21
N ILE A 165 -21.95 -20.05 50.93
CA ILE A 165 -22.99 -20.62 50.08
C ILE A 165 -23.93 -21.43 50.95
N LEU A 166 -25.22 -21.14 50.89
CA LEU A 166 -26.24 -21.72 51.76
C LEU A 166 -27.45 -22.26 50.99
N THR A 167 -28.15 -23.20 51.61
CA THR A 167 -29.48 -23.65 51.17
C THR A 167 -30.57 -22.64 51.55
N ALA A 168 -31.78 -22.82 51.02
CA ALA A 168 -32.98 -22.08 51.45
C ALA A 168 -33.34 -22.26 52.94
N ASP A 169 -32.82 -23.30 53.62
CA ASP A 169 -33.01 -23.48 55.06
C ASP A 169 -31.93 -22.79 55.93
N GLY A 170 -30.98 -22.09 55.32
CA GLY A 170 -29.86 -21.45 56.04
C GLY A 170 -28.73 -22.40 56.45
N PHE A 171 -28.71 -23.63 55.94
CA PHE A 171 -27.58 -24.55 56.13
C PHE A 171 -26.38 -24.11 55.28
N ILE A 172 -25.21 -23.99 55.92
CA ILE A 172 -23.97 -23.63 55.23
C ILE A 172 -23.45 -24.85 54.48
N LEU A 173 -23.45 -24.77 53.14
CA LEU A 173 -22.91 -25.80 52.28
C LEU A 173 -21.39 -25.66 52.15
N GLN A 174 -20.92 -24.44 51.90
CA GLN A 174 -19.50 -24.13 51.70
C GLN A 174 -19.15 -22.72 52.16
N ASN A 175 -17.89 -22.56 52.57
CA ASN A 175 -17.23 -21.28 52.77
C ASN A 175 -16.03 -21.16 51.82
N LEU A 176 -16.00 -20.12 51.00
CA LEU A 176 -14.89 -19.78 50.13
C LEU A 176 -14.16 -18.58 50.73
N SER A 177 -12.85 -18.71 50.93
CA SER A 177 -12.00 -17.72 51.56
C SER A 177 -10.60 -17.72 50.94
N LEU A 178 -9.75 -16.78 51.38
CA LEU A 178 -8.34 -16.67 51.00
C LEU A 178 -7.55 -17.96 51.29
N GLN A 179 -7.97 -18.75 52.27
CA GLN A 179 -7.28 -19.97 52.67
C GLN A 179 -7.49 -21.12 51.68
N ASN A 180 -8.54 -21.05 50.84
CA ASN A 180 -8.89 -22.15 49.93
C ASN A 180 -8.91 -21.75 48.45
N GLN A 181 -9.77 -20.81 48.04
CA GLN A 181 -10.10 -20.59 46.63
C GLN A 181 -10.27 -19.11 46.25
N LEU A 182 -10.73 -18.24 47.17
CA LEU A 182 -10.80 -16.80 46.89
C LEU A 182 -9.42 -16.16 47.00
N GLN A 183 -9.28 -14.99 46.40
CA GLN A 183 -8.07 -14.16 46.45
C GLN A 183 -8.12 -13.07 47.54
N ASP A 184 -9.28 -12.90 48.20
CA ASP A 184 -9.48 -12.04 49.37
C ASP A 184 -10.67 -12.56 50.20
N ASN A 185 -10.71 -12.21 51.48
CA ASN A 185 -11.82 -12.45 52.39
C ASN A 185 -12.86 -11.32 52.41
N ILE A 186 -12.50 -10.11 52.00
CA ILE A 186 -13.44 -8.97 52.00
C ILE A 186 -14.25 -9.03 50.71
N VAL A 187 -15.50 -9.47 50.81
CA VAL A 187 -16.46 -9.48 49.70
C VAL A 187 -17.26 -8.18 49.74
N ARG A 188 -17.19 -7.37 48.67
CA ARG A 188 -17.87 -6.07 48.56
C ARG A 188 -19.20 -6.16 47.83
N TYR A 189 -19.26 -6.98 46.79
CA TYR A 189 -20.46 -7.11 45.95
C TYR A 189 -20.54 -8.50 45.30
N ILE A 190 -21.75 -9.01 45.11
CA ILE A 190 -22.01 -10.25 44.39
C ILE A 190 -23.00 -9.95 43.26
N CYS A 191 -22.63 -10.29 42.03
CA CYS A 191 -23.50 -10.20 40.87
C CYS A 191 -23.80 -11.61 40.37
N VAL A 192 -25.09 -11.97 40.32
CA VAL A 192 -25.54 -13.26 39.80
C VAL A 192 -25.76 -13.11 38.31
N GLN A 193 -25.03 -13.90 37.53
CA GLN A 193 -25.19 -13.94 36.08
C GLN A 193 -26.32 -14.87 35.68
N ASP A 194 -26.34 -16.07 36.23
CA ASP A 194 -27.34 -17.10 35.95
C ASP A 194 -27.41 -18.13 37.10
N SER A 195 -28.19 -19.21 36.91
CA SER A 195 -28.33 -20.29 37.90
C SER A 195 -27.02 -20.97 38.31
N ARG A 196 -25.94 -20.84 37.53
CA ARG A 196 -24.68 -21.58 37.71
C ARG A 196 -23.45 -20.70 37.81
N GLN A 197 -23.57 -19.40 37.58
CA GLN A 197 -22.42 -18.50 37.62
C GLN A 197 -22.71 -17.21 38.39
N ILE A 198 -21.75 -16.85 39.24
CA ILE A 198 -21.74 -15.59 39.96
C ILE A 198 -20.38 -14.90 39.81
N TRP A 199 -20.39 -13.58 39.92
CA TRP A 199 -19.23 -12.73 39.99
C TRP A 199 -19.14 -12.09 41.37
N VAL A 200 -17.94 -12.01 41.91
CA VAL A 200 -17.66 -11.52 43.25
C VAL A 200 -16.61 -10.42 43.17
N ALA A 201 -16.99 -9.22 43.58
CA ALA A 201 -16.07 -8.11 43.77
C ALA A 201 -15.46 -8.19 45.15
N LEU A 202 -14.14 -8.18 45.18
CA LEU A 202 -13.35 -8.27 46.41
C LEU A 202 -12.63 -6.94 46.67
N ASP A 203 -12.13 -6.78 47.90
CA ASP A 203 -11.23 -5.67 48.19
C ASP A 203 -9.89 -5.79 47.44
N ASN A 204 -9.45 -7.01 47.15
CA ASN A 204 -8.32 -7.27 46.27
C ASN A 204 -8.70 -8.24 45.14
N GLY A 205 -8.98 -7.70 43.96
CA GLY A 205 -9.26 -8.46 42.75
C GLY A 205 -10.73 -8.82 42.52
N LEU A 206 -10.97 -9.70 41.55
CA LEU A 206 -12.31 -10.11 41.10
C LEU A 206 -12.38 -11.61 40.90
N SER A 207 -13.43 -12.27 41.40
CA SER A 207 -13.57 -13.72 41.27
C SER A 207 -14.83 -14.08 40.52
N GLN A 208 -14.69 -14.94 39.51
CA GLN A 208 -15.80 -15.58 38.83
C GLN A 208 -15.95 -17.00 39.39
N ILE A 209 -17.16 -17.36 39.80
CA ILE A 209 -17.43 -18.61 40.49
C ILE A 209 -18.47 -19.40 39.69
N ALA A 210 -18.08 -20.59 39.23
CA ALA A 210 -18.97 -21.54 38.56
C ALA A 210 -19.41 -22.61 39.55
N LEU A 211 -20.73 -22.83 39.61
CA LEU A 211 -21.41 -23.81 40.44
C LEU A 211 -21.69 -25.07 39.60
N ASN A 212 -21.38 -26.23 40.16
CA ASN A 212 -21.44 -27.54 39.52
C ASN A 212 -20.82 -27.54 38.11
N PRO A 213 -19.54 -27.13 37.99
CA PRO A 213 -18.86 -27.12 36.70
C PRO A 213 -18.82 -28.53 36.11
N PRO A 214 -18.87 -28.66 34.77
CA PRO A 214 -18.82 -29.98 34.12
C PRO A 214 -17.51 -30.73 34.37
N LEU A 215 -16.46 -30.01 34.81
CA LEU A 215 -15.15 -30.53 35.20
C LEU A 215 -14.87 -30.17 36.66
N THR A 216 -14.54 -31.17 37.48
CA THR A 216 -14.29 -31.03 38.93
C THR A 216 -12.96 -31.68 39.32
N LEU A 217 -12.14 -31.02 40.15
CA LEU A 217 -10.94 -31.63 40.73
C LEU A 217 -11.30 -32.38 42.03
N LEU A 218 -11.23 -33.71 42.02
CA LEU A 218 -11.58 -34.52 43.20
C LEU A 218 -10.42 -34.68 44.19
N GLY A 219 -9.17 -34.57 43.73
CA GLY A 219 -8.02 -34.74 44.62
C GLY A 219 -6.74 -34.25 43.98
N LYS A 220 -5.96 -33.47 44.73
CA LYS A 220 -4.68 -32.91 44.29
C LYS A 220 -3.65 -34.01 44.12
N ARG A 221 -2.82 -33.91 43.08
CA ARG A 221 -1.76 -34.90 42.78
C ARG A 221 -0.76 -35.07 43.92
N SER A 222 -0.49 -34.03 44.69
CA SER A 222 0.40 -34.08 45.87
C SER A 222 -0.14 -34.96 46.99
N VAL A 223 -1.45 -35.18 47.05
CA VAL A 223 -2.11 -35.95 48.11
C VAL A 223 -2.35 -37.39 47.66
N ILE A 224 -2.95 -37.56 46.48
CA ILE A 224 -3.39 -38.88 46.02
C ILE A 224 -2.47 -39.50 44.97
N GLY A 225 -1.56 -38.75 44.36
CA GLY A 225 -0.70 -39.25 43.28
C GLY A 225 -1.35 -39.23 41.90
N LYS A 226 -0.70 -39.92 40.94
CA LYS A 226 -1.16 -40.08 39.55
C LYS A 226 -2.17 -41.22 39.48
N LEU A 227 -3.34 -40.95 38.91
CA LEU A 227 -4.41 -41.93 38.69
C LEU A 227 -3.94 -43.06 37.74
N ILE A 228 -4.22 -44.30 38.14
CA ILE A 228 -3.91 -45.52 37.37
C ILE A 228 -5.20 -46.24 36.99
N ASN A 229 -6.10 -46.44 37.95
CA ASN A 229 -7.35 -47.18 37.78
C ASN A 229 -8.46 -46.58 38.68
N ALA A 230 -9.72 -46.79 38.34
CA ALA A 230 -10.85 -46.32 39.13
C ALA A 230 -12.13 -47.13 38.87
N SER A 231 -13.03 -47.11 39.85
CA SER A 231 -14.37 -47.70 39.76
C SER A 231 -15.34 -46.99 40.71
N LEU A 232 -16.59 -46.83 40.30
CA LEU A 232 -17.65 -46.24 41.11
C LEU A 232 -18.67 -47.30 41.50
N LYS A 233 -18.99 -47.42 42.80
CA LYS A 233 -20.00 -48.34 43.30
C LYS A 233 -20.86 -47.68 44.38
N ASP A 234 -22.17 -47.59 44.14
CA ASP A 234 -23.16 -47.10 45.12
C ASP A 234 -22.74 -45.77 45.81
N ASP A 235 -22.25 -44.81 45.00
CA ASP A 235 -21.67 -43.49 45.35
C ASP A 235 -20.25 -43.46 45.96
N GLU A 236 -19.64 -44.62 46.21
CA GLU A 236 -18.25 -44.74 46.63
C GLU A 236 -17.31 -44.90 45.44
N LEU A 237 -16.42 -43.92 45.27
CA LEU A 237 -15.37 -43.93 44.27
C LEU A 237 -14.11 -44.55 44.85
N TYR A 238 -13.66 -45.67 44.28
CA TYR A 238 -12.37 -46.28 44.56
C TYR A 238 -11.38 -45.90 43.46
N ILE A 239 -10.18 -45.47 43.84
CA ILE A 239 -9.08 -45.16 42.93
C ILE A 239 -7.80 -45.90 43.31
N ARG A 240 -7.06 -46.33 42.31
CA ARG A 240 -5.66 -46.76 42.41
C ARG A 240 -4.79 -45.68 41.81
N THR A 241 -3.76 -45.30 42.54
CA THR A 241 -2.74 -44.35 42.09
C THR A 241 -1.35 -44.94 42.27
N ASN A 242 -0.32 -44.22 41.83
CA ASN A 242 1.07 -44.62 42.09
C ASN A 242 1.49 -44.48 43.56
N LEU A 243 0.67 -43.87 44.42
CA LEU A 243 0.94 -43.72 45.85
C LEU A 243 0.16 -44.74 46.71
N GLY A 244 -0.84 -45.41 46.16
CA GLY A 244 -1.64 -46.39 46.87
C GLY A 244 -3.09 -46.42 46.41
N TYR A 245 -3.97 -46.89 47.29
CA TYR A 245 -5.39 -47.03 47.06
C TYR A 245 -6.16 -46.05 47.93
N PHE A 246 -7.17 -45.39 47.35
CA PHE A 246 -7.98 -44.41 48.05
C PHE A 246 -9.47 -44.60 47.74
N LYS A 247 -10.33 -44.18 48.67
CA LYS A 247 -11.77 -44.08 48.44
C LYS A 247 -12.32 -42.69 48.76
N ARG A 248 -13.40 -42.30 48.10
CA ARG A 248 -14.14 -41.05 48.34
C ARG A 248 -15.62 -41.22 48.00
N THR A 249 -16.50 -40.68 48.83
CA THR A 249 -17.92 -40.53 48.54
C THR A 249 -18.16 -39.30 47.64
N LEU A 250 -18.91 -39.43 46.54
CA LEU A 250 -19.10 -38.31 45.57
C LEU A 250 -20.13 -37.24 45.98
N LYS A 251 -21.06 -37.55 46.90
CA LYS A 251 -22.15 -36.64 47.32
C LYS A 251 -21.78 -35.74 48.50
N VAL A 252 -20.71 -36.07 49.22
CA VAL A 252 -20.20 -35.30 50.36
C VAL A 252 -18.81 -34.80 49.96
N GLU A 253 -18.47 -33.57 50.32
CA GLU A 253 -17.14 -33.02 50.07
C GLU A 253 -16.13 -33.64 51.05
N ASN A 254 -15.86 -34.93 50.87
CA ASN A 254 -14.87 -35.68 51.62
C ASN A 254 -13.56 -35.75 50.86
N ALA A 255 -12.45 -35.56 51.59
CA ALA A 255 -11.13 -35.86 51.05
C ALA A 255 -11.02 -37.36 50.72
N PHE A 256 -10.15 -37.71 49.79
CA PHE A 256 -9.78 -39.11 49.56
C PHE A 256 -9.16 -39.71 50.82
N ILE A 257 -9.67 -40.86 51.24
CA ILE A 257 -9.20 -41.61 52.41
C ILE A 257 -8.40 -42.81 51.92
N PRO A 258 -7.18 -43.05 52.44
CA PRO A 258 -6.41 -44.23 52.06
C PRO A 258 -7.11 -45.52 52.50
N VAL A 259 -7.05 -46.55 51.66
CA VAL A 259 -7.61 -47.88 51.92
C VAL A 259 -6.60 -48.98 51.62
N SER A 260 -6.85 -50.17 52.16
CA SER A 260 -6.02 -51.33 51.87
C SER A 260 -6.21 -51.83 50.43
N GLU A 261 -5.16 -52.41 49.86
CA GLU A 261 -5.21 -53.03 48.52
C GLU A 261 -6.30 -54.10 48.42
N THR A 262 -6.42 -54.97 49.44
CA THR A 262 -7.44 -56.04 49.47
C THR A 262 -8.88 -55.53 49.55
N GLU A 263 -9.09 -54.31 50.05
CA GLU A 263 -10.40 -53.64 50.03
C GLU A 263 -10.68 -53.05 48.64
N ALA A 264 -9.71 -52.33 48.06
CA ALA A 264 -9.89 -51.63 46.79
C ALA A 264 -9.91 -52.56 45.57
N GLU A 265 -9.07 -53.59 45.51
CA GLU A 265 -8.99 -54.52 44.38
C GLU A 265 -10.28 -55.32 44.15
N LYS A 266 -11.12 -55.48 45.19
CA LYS A 266 -12.44 -56.10 45.05
C LYS A 266 -13.38 -55.31 44.14
N TRP A 267 -13.17 -53.99 44.06
CA TRP A 267 -14.07 -53.07 43.38
C TRP A 267 -13.47 -52.49 42.10
N LEU A 268 -12.14 -52.35 42.06
CA LEU A 268 -11.43 -51.83 40.90
C LEU A 268 -11.59 -52.76 39.69
N LEU A 269 -11.67 -52.16 38.50
CA LEU A 269 -11.74 -52.90 37.26
C LEU A 269 -10.46 -53.75 37.11
N PRO A 270 -10.58 -55.07 36.82
CA PRO A 270 -9.40 -55.89 36.58
C PRO A 270 -8.62 -55.29 35.41
N GLU A 271 -7.30 -55.19 35.56
CA GLU A 271 -6.39 -54.66 34.53
C GLU A 271 -6.37 -55.65 33.36
N LYS A 272 -7.40 -55.60 32.51
CA LYS A 272 -7.37 -56.31 31.24
C LYS A 272 -6.25 -55.66 30.43
N ASN A 273 -5.35 -56.49 29.90
CA ASN A 273 -4.49 -56.16 28.76
C ASN A 273 -5.39 -55.86 27.56
N THR A 274 -6.09 -54.74 27.62
CA THR A 274 -6.96 -54.26 26.57
C THR A 274 -5.99 -53.75 25.51
N PRO A 275 -5.98 -54.32 24.30
CA PRO A 275 -5.10 -53.84 23.25
C PRO A 275 -5.32 -52.34 23.10
N SER A 276 -4.23 -51.58 22.96
CA SER A 276 -4.31 -50.14 22.72
C SER A 276 -5.00 -49.94 21.37
N LEU A 277 -6.31 -49.68 21.41
CA LEU A 277 -7.09 -49.35 20.23
C LEU A 277 -6.50 -48.09 19.60
N THR A 278 -6.20 -48.18 18.32
CA THR A 278 -5.73 -47.03 17.52
C THR A 278 -6.88 -46.42 16.75
N VAL A 279 -6.70 -45.16 16.33
CA VAL A 279 -7.72 -44.45 15.53
C VAL A 279 -8.00 -45.17 14.22
N ASP A 280 -6.95 -45.63 13.54
CA ASP A 280 -7.03 -46.30 12.24
C ASP A 280 -7.74 -47.66 12.29
N GLU A 281 -7.73 -48.33 13.45
CA GLU A 281 -8.45 -49.60 13.64
C GLU A 281 -9.96 -49.40 13.82
N LEU A 282 -10.39 -48.26 14.37
CA LEU A 282 -11.79 -47.99 14.74
C LEU A 282 -12.53 -47.13 13.70
N PHE A 283 -11.87 -46.10 13.18
CA PHE A 283 -12.51 -45.11 12.30
C PHE A 283 -12.02 -45.30 10.86
N ARG A 284 -12.91 -45.77 9.99
CA ARG A 284 -12.63 -45.93 8.55
C ARG A 284 -12.51 -44.59 7.84
N ASN A 285 -13.29 -43.60 8.29
CA ASN A 285 -13.20 -42.22 7.80
C ASN A 285 -12.59 -41.34 8.89
N THR A 286 -11.30 -41.03 8.75
CA THR A 286 -10.55 -40.20 9.70
C THR A 286 -10.67 -38.71 9.42
N GLU A 287 -11.14 -38.29 8.25
CA GLU A 287 -11.32 -36.86 7.92
C GLU A 287 -12.32 -36.20 8.86
N SER A 288 -13.38 -36.92 9.26
CA SER A 288 -14.40 -36.39 10.18
C SER A 288 -13.89 -36.16 11.61
N LEU A 289 -12.72 -36.72 11.95
CA LEU A 289 -12.08 -36.54 13.25
C LEU A 289 -11.22 -35.27 13.32
N GLY A 290 -10.89 -34.69 12.17
CA GLY A 290 -10.02 -33.51 12.07
C GLY A 290 -8.67 -33.74 12.77
N VAL A 291 -8.33 -32.86 13.72
CA VAL A 291 -7.07 -32.97 14.49
C VAL A 291 -6.96 -34.26 15.31
N PHE A 292 -8.09 -34.86 15.70
CA PHE A 292 -8.12 -36.10 16.48
C PHE A 292 -7.84 -37.36 15.64
N ALA A 293 -7.71 -37.24 14.31
CA ALA A 293 -7.22 -38.32 13.47
C ALA A 293 -5.82 -38.82 13.89
N LYS A 294 -5.01 -37.93 14.50
CA LYS A 294 -3.66 -38.23 15.00
C LYS A 294 -3.63 -38.48 16.52
N ALA A 295 -4.77 -38.79 17.14
CA ALA A 295 -4.84 -39.02 18.59
C ALA A 295 -3.93 -40.19 19.00
N GLY A 296 -3.19 -40.00 20.09
CA GLY A 296 -2.24 -41.01 20.57
C GLY A 296 -2.92 -42.17 21.30
N HIS A 297 -4.11 -41.93 21.85
CA HIS A 297 -4.86 -42.90 22.63
C HIS A 297 -6.37 -42.80 22.39
N VAL A 298 -7.04 -43.95 22.38
CA VAL A 298 -8.49 -44.10 22.30
C VAL A 298 -9.00 -44.79 23.56
N TYR A 299 -10.01 -44.21 24.20
CA TYR A 299 -10.64 -44.76 25.41
C TYR A 299 -12.12 -45.03 25.15
N PRO A 300 -12.58 -46.29 25.27
CA PRO A 300 -14.01 -46.59 25.15
C PRO A 300 -14.79 -45.94 26.30
N ALA A 301 -16.00 -45.43 26.00
CA ALA A 301 -16.82 -44.64 26.91
C ALA A 301 -18.29 -45.11 26.98
N GLY A 302 -18.60 -46.28 26.40
CA GLY A 302 -19.95 -46.83 26.29
C GLY A 302 -20.10 -47.62 24.99
N GLU A 303 -21.35 -47.95 24.62
CA GLU A 303 -21.65 -48.48 23.28
C GLU A 303 -21.39 -47.40 22.23
N ASP A 304 -20.50 -47.68 21.28
CA ASP A 304 -20.13 -46.81 20.16
C ASP A 304 -19.58 -45.41 20.52
N LEU A 305 -19.24 -45.16 21.77
CA LEU A 305 -18.66 -43.89 22.25
C LEU A 305 -17.18 -44.04 22.61
N TYR A 306 -16.36 -43.11 22.11
CA TYR A 306 -14.91 -43.14 22.29
C TYR A 306 -14.36 -41.76 22.60
N TRP A 307 -13.58 -41.67 23.69
CA TRP A 307 -12.73 -40.52 23.97
C TRP A 307 -11.42 -40.63 23.21
N LEU A 308 -11.10 -39.60 22.45
CA LEU A 308 -9.84 -39.42 21.75
C LEU A 308 -9.08 -38.29 22.42
N SER A 309 -7.82 -38.53 22.81
CA SER A 309 -6.96 -37.49 23.38
C SER A 309 -5.80 -37.13 22.46
N ILE A 310 -5.53 -35.82 22.36
CA ILE A 310 -4.38 -35.29 21.64
C ILE A 310 -3.87 -34.04 22.37
N ASN A 311 -2.56 -33.98 22.60
CA ASN A 311 -1.92 -32.89 23.36
C ASN A 311 -2.61 -32.66 24.71
N ASN A 312 -3.14 -31.45 24.95
CA ASN A 312 -3.90 -31.11 26.16
C ASN A 312 -5.42 -31.04 25.90
N GLU A 313 -5.92 -31.87 24.99
CA GLU A 313 -7.31 -31.89 24.59
C GLU A 313 -7.88 -33.31 24.58
N ALA A 314 -9.18 -33.42 24.87
CA ALA A 314 -9.92 -34.66 24.71
C ALA A 314 -11.25 -34.39 24.01
N ALA A 315 -11.68 -35.31 23.13
CA ALA A 315 -12.95 -35.22 22.44
C ALA A 315 -13.69 -36.55 22.49
N LEU A 316 -15.00 -36.46 22.72
CA LEU A 316 -15.90 -37.61 22.70
C LEU A 316 -16.51 -37.73 21.32
N PHE A 317 -16.30 -38.87 20.69
CA PHE A 317 -16.86 -39.21 19.39
C PHE A 317 -17.85 -40.36 19.51
N HIS A 318 -18.93 -40.28 18.75
CA HIS A 318 -19.84 -41.39 18.52
C HIS A 318 -19.54 -42.00 17.16
N LEU A 319 -19.21 -43.29 17.17
CA LEU A 319 -18.89 -44.10 16.01
C LEU A 319 -20.19 -44.64 15.40
N ALA A 320 -20.48 -44.28 14.17
CA ALA A 320 -21.58 -44.87 13.40
C ALA A 320 -21.09 -45.18 11.98
N ASP A 321 -21.29 -46.41 11.52
CA ASP A 321 -20.89 -46.85 10.18
C ASP A 321 -19.41 -46.63 9.84
N GLY A 322 -18.53 -46.67 10.85
CA GLY A 322 -17.09 -46.42 10.68
C GLY A 322 -16.70 -44.94 10.57
N ALA A 323 -17.66 -44.01 10.71
CA ALA A 323 -17.43 -42.57 10.76
C ALA A 323 -17.63 -42.03 12.19
N GLY A 324 -16.73 -41.14 12.61
CA GLY A 324 -16.81 -40.51 13.93
C GLY A 324 -17.58 -39.19 13.88
N THR A 325 -18.59 -39.04 14.73
CA THR A 325 -19.32 -37.79 14.93
C THR A 325 -18.92 -37.16 16.27
N LEU A 326 -18.42 -35.92 16.24
CA LEU A 326 -18.01 -35.20 17.45
C LEU A 326 -19.22 -34.88 18.33
N LYS A 327 -19.24 -35.36 19.57
CA LYS A 327 -20.28 -35.05 20.56
C LYS A 327 -19.89 -33.90 21.48
N CYS A 328 -18.66 -33.91 21.98
CA CYS A 328 -18.09 -32.79 22.71
C CYS A 328 -16.57 -32.77 22.60
N ARG A 329 -16.00 -31.58 22.78
CA ARG A 329 -14.55 -31.37 22.92
C ARG A 329 -14.28 -30.73 24.28
N LEU A 330 -13.11 -31.00 24.83
CA LEU A 330 -12.59 -30.47 26.08
C LEU A 330 -11.18 -29.96 25.84
N LEU A 331 -10.96 -28.70 26.21
CA LEU A 331 -9.64 -28.11 26.29
C LEU A 331 -9.34 -27.89 27.76
N PHE A 332 -8.38 -28.65 28.30
CA PHE A 332 -8.06 -28.61 29.72
C PHE A 332 -7.39 -27.27 30.12
N ASP A 333 -6.75 -26.60 29.16
CA ASP A 333 -6.19 -25.25 29.33
C ASP A 333 -7.22 -24.23 29.83
N ASN A 334 -8.49 -24.35 29.46
CA ASN A 334 -9.54 -23.45 29.92
C ASN A 334 -9.76 -23.51 31.44
N TYR A 335 -9.44 -24.65 32.06
CA TYR A 335 -9.59 -24.88 33.48
C TYR A 335 -8.25 -24.72 34.23
N LYS A 336 -7.20 -24.21 33.57
CA LYS A 336 -5.82 -24.19 34.08
C LYS A 336 -5.32 -25.60 34.46
N MET A 337 -5.75 -26.61 33.69
CA MET A 337 -5.44 -28.02 33.91
C MET A 337 -4.67 -28.62 32.73
N ASN A 338 -3.81 -29.61 33.02
CA ASN A 338 -3.01 -30.29 32.02
C ASN A 338 -3.17 -31.80 32.11
N LEU A 339 -3.39 -32.48 30.99
CA LEU A 339 -3.31 -33.93 30.89
C LEU A 339 -1.92 -34.44 31.23
N VAL A 340 -1.85 -35.71 31.66
CA VAL A 340 -0.56 -36.32 31.99
C VAL A 340 0.17 -36.75 30.73
N THR A 341 1.27 -36.07 30.39
CA THR A 341 2.07 -36.31 29.17
C THR A 341 2.51 -37.75 28.89
N ARG A 342 2.65 -38.61 29.92
CA ARG A 342 2.97 -40.03 29.75
C ARG A 342 1.98 -40.90 30.50
N GLY A 343 1.28 -41.77 29.77
CA GLY A 343 0.27 -42.66 30.33
C GLY A 343 -0.94 -41.88 30.80
N GLU A 344 -1.54 -41.14 29.88
CA GLU A 344 -2.87 -40.56 30.03
C GLU A 344 -3.88 -41.67 30.39
N ARG A 345 -4.87 -41.29 31.19
CA ARG A 345 -5.93 -42.20 31.62
C ARG A 345 -7.23 -41.42 31.60
N ILE A 346 -8.15 -41.88 30.76
CA ILE A 346 -9.56 -41.49 30.76
C ILE A 346 -10.33 -42.76 31.11
N ILE A 347 -10.98 -42.78 32.27
CA ILE A 347 -11.63 -43.96 32.83
C ILE A 347 -13.12 -43.66 32.97
N PRO A 348 -13.99 -44.26 32.13
CA PRO A 348 -15.43 -44.12 32.33
C PRO A 348 -15.85 -44.84 33.61
N LEU A 349 -16.61 -44.15 34.45
CA LEU A 349 -17.20 -44.74 35.67
C LEU A 349 -18.61 -45.26 35.39
N ASN A 350 -19.37 -44.54 34.55
CA ASN A 350 -20.69 -44.90 34.05
C ASN A 350 -21.02 -44.04 32.81
N ASP A 351 -22.26 -44.10 32.32
CA ASP A 351 -22.71 -43.36 31.12
C ASP A 351 -22.58 -41.83 31.21
N SER A 352 -22.38 -41.28 32.41
CA SER A 352 -22.38 -39.84 32.67
C SER A 352 -21.10 -39.32 33.29
N LEU A 353 -20.34 -40.15 34.01
CA LEU A 353 -19.17 -39.74 34.78
C LEU A 353 -17.90 -40.40 34.24
N VAL A 354 -16.87 -39.58 34.05
CA VAL A 354 -15.55 -40.00 33.57
C VAL A 354 -14.48 -39.41 34.46
N LEU A 355 -13.46 -40.19 34.81
CA LEU A 355 -12.26 -39.70 35.46
C LEU A 355 -11.13 -39.51 34.48
N VAL A 356 -10.39 -38.41 34.67
CA VAL A 356 -9.22 -38.08 33.87
C VAL A 356 -8.03 -37.85 34.77
N SER A 357 -6.92 -38.50 34.44
CA SER A 357 -5.63 -38.23 35.08
C SER A 357 -5.06 -36.93 34.53
N ALA A 358 -4.85 -35.95 35.41
CA ALA A 358 -4.22 -34.67 35.10
C ALA A 358 -2.95 -34.44 35.95
N MET A 359 -2.13 -33.48 35.54
CA MET A 359 -0.96 -33.01 36.28
C MET A 359 -1.34 -32.42 37.64
N GLN A 360 -2.52 -31.81 37.75
CA GLN A 360 -3.06 -31.21 38.97
C GLN A 360 -3.67 -32.27 39.90
N GLY A 361 -4.03 -33.45 39.39
CA GLY A 361 -4.62 -34.53 40.17
C GLY A 361 -5.64 -35.35 39.39
N THR A 362 -6.66 -35.85 40.09
CA THR A 362 -7.76 -36.61 39.48
C THR A 362 -8.94 -35.69 39.18
N LEU A 363 -9.30 -35.59 37.91
CA LEU A 363 -10.43 -34.81 37.43
C LEU A 363 -11.64 -35.71 37.22
N MET A 364 -12.82 -35.21 37.53
CA MET A 364 -14.10 -35.81 37.21
C MET A 364 -14.82 -34.95 36.18
N ILE A 365 -15.28 -35.58 35.12
CA ILE A 365 -16.07 -34.97 34.05
C ILE A 365 -17.48 -35.55 34.16
N ASN A 366 -18.48 -34.67 34.20
CA ASN A 366 -19.86 -35.05 34.00
C ASN A 366 -20.26 -34.77 32.55
N ILE A 367 -20.39 -35.82 31.74
CA ILE A 367 -20.72 -35.75 30.31
C ILE A 367 -22.10 -35.12 30.08
N ARG A 368 -23.10 -35.47 30.90
CA ARG A 368 -24.45 -34.93 30.74
C ARG A 368 -24.48 -33.44 30.96
N GLU A 369 -23.82 -32.97 32.02
CA GLU A 369 -23.66 -31.54 32.28
C GLU A 369 -22.82 -30.90 31.16
N LEU A 370 -21.73 -31.54 30.75
CA LEU A 370 -20.87 -31.02 29.70
C LEU A 370 -21.63 -30.79 28.37
N ILE A 371 -22.50 -31.73 27.98
CA ILE A 371 -23.30 -31.65 26.75
C ILE A 371 -24.54 -30.77 26.93
N GLY A 372 -25.19 -30.83 28.10
CA GLY A 372 -26.39 -30.05 28.41
C GLY A 372 -26.10 -28.55 28.56
N ASN A 373 -24.88 -28.19 28.98
CA ASN A 373 -24.45 -26.81 29.23
C ASN A 373 -23.96 -26.05 28.00
N SER A 374 -23.97 -26.66 26.81
CA SER A 374 -23.69 -25.91 25.58
C SER A 374 -24.87 -24.98 25.30
N LEU A 375 -24.78 -23.76 25.82
CA LEU A 375 -25.72 -22.63 25.66
C LEU A 375 -26.80 -22.85 24.59
N GLN A 376 -28.05 -23.01 25.03
CA GLN A 376 -29.21 -22.62 24.23
C GLN A 376 -29.11 -21.10 24.04
N GLY A 377 -28.56 -20.68 22.91
CA GLY A 377 -28.36 -19.27 22.56
C GLY A 377 -26.94 -19.04 22.05
N SER A 378 -26.78 -19.02 20.73
CA SER A 378 -25.55 -18.56 20.09
C SER A 378 -25.36 -17.08 20.39
N VAL A 379 -24.70 -16.72 21.50
CA VAL A 379 -24.38 -15.33 21.74
C VAL A 379 -23.27 -14.94 20.76
N PRO A 380 -23.52 -13.93 19.89
CA PRO A 380 -22.64 -13.64 18.78
C PRO A 380 -21.31 -13.11 19.29
N LEU A 381 -20.22 -13.55 18.64
CA LEU A 381 -18.94 -12.87 18.72
C LEU A 381 -19.13 -11.40 18.31
N GLN A 382 -18.62 -10.48 19.13
CA GLN A 382 -18.70 -9.05 18.87
C GLN A 382 -17.33 -8.45 18.72
N VAL A 383 -17.21 -7.49 17.81
CA VAL A 383 -16.01 -6.66 17.71
C VAL A 383 -16.11 -5.59 18.80
N SER A 384 -15.13 -5.53 19.69
CA SER A 384 -15.07 -4.54 20.76
C SER A 384 -14.08 -3.40 20.45
N GLY A 385 -13.26 -3.52 19.40
CA GLY A 385 -12.37 -2.46 18.96
C GLY A 385 -11.68 -2.76 17.62
N LEU A 386 -11.44 -1.71 16.85
CA LEU A 386 -10.72 -1.75 15.57
C LEU A 386 -9.75 -0.57 15.52
N GLU A 387 -8.47 -0.85 15.31
CA GLU A 387 -7.45 0.17 15.16
C GLU A 387 -6.33 -0.28 14.22
N TYR A 388 -5.68 0.67 13.56
CA TYR A 388 -4.47 0.43 12.78
C TYR A 388 -3.42 1.48 13.11
N VAL A 389 -2.15 1.12 12.94
CA VAL A 389 -1.00 1.99 13.15
C VAL A 389 -0.34 2.26 11.81
N ASP A 390 -0.07 3.53 11.52
CA ASP A 390 0.74 3.96 10.38
C ASP A 390 1.85 4.93 10.83
N ALA A 391 2.57 5.53 9.88
CA ALA A 391 3.66 6.46 10.19
C ALA A 391 3.20 7.73 10.94
N THR A 392 1.91 8.07 10.90
CA THR A 392 1.32 9.24 11.55
C THR A 392 0.79 8.95 12.95
N GLY A 393 0.55 7.67 13.28
CA GLY A 393 0.15 7.24 14.62
C GLY A 393 -0.91 6.13 14.60
N VAL A 394 -1.66 6.05 15.69
CA VAL A 394 -2.75 5.08 15.87
C VAL A 394 -4.06 5.70 15.40
N HIS A 395 -4.76 5.01 14.49
CA HIS A 395 -6.07 5.38 13.96
C HIS A 395 -7.12 4.38 14.40
N LYS A 396 -8.21 4.87 14.98
CA LYS A 396 -9.33 4.03 15.42
C LYS A 396 -10.42 4.01 14.36
N LEU A 397 -11.00 2.85 14.13
CA LEU A 397 -12.04 2.63 13.14
C LEU A 397 -13.40 2.39 13.81
N PRO A 398 -14.53 2.80 13.18
CA PRO A 398 -15.85 2.54 13.73
C PRO A 398 -16.17 1.03 13.75
N ILE A 399 -16.74 0.56 14.86
CA ILE A 399 -17.04 -0.88 15.08
C ILE A 399 -18.16 -1.37 14.18
N LEU A 400 -19.15 -0.52 13.89
CA LEU A 400 -20.34 -0.87 13.09
C LEU A 400 -20.07 -0.85 11.57
N THR A 401 -18.82 -0.76 11.15
CA THR A 401 -18.49 -0.71 9.73
C THR A 401 -18.67 -2.09 9.11
N GLN A 402 -19.50 -2.19 8.08
CA GLN A 402 -19.70 -3.45 7.34
C GLN A 402 -18.44 -3.92 6.59
N LYS A 403 -17.46 -3.02 6.40
CA LYS A 403 -16.26 -3.26 5.62
C LYS A 403 -15.08 -2.42 6.13
N ILE A 404 -13.99 -3.10 6.47
CA ILE A 404 -12.77 -2.46 6.98
C ILE A 404 -11.89 -2.12 5.79
N SER A 405 -11.53 -0.85 5.61
CA SER A 405 -10.61 -0.41 4.55
C SER A 405 -9.33 0.12 5.18
N LEU A 406 -8.19 -0.47 4.82
CA LEU A 406 -6.87 -0.13 5.33
C LEU A 406 -6.01 0.47 4.21
N PRO A 407 -5.19 1.50 4.51
CA PRO A 407 -4.26 2.07 3.54
C PRO A 407 -3.12 1.08 3.26
N HIS A 408 -2.43 1.17 2.11
CA HIS A 408 -1.33 0.26 1.76
C HIS A 408 -0.16 0.27 2.76
N ASP A 409 0.07 1.40 3.42
CA ASP A 409 1.23 1.70 4.25
C ASP A 409 1.00 1.52 5.76
N PHE A 410 -0.10 0.87 6.15
CA PHE A 410 -0.30 0.49 7.54
C PHE A 410 0.81 -0.47 8.01
N GLN A 411 1.25 -0.31 9.25
CA GLN A 411 2.29 -1.12 9.87
C GLN A 411 1.69 -2.32 10.61
N GLU A 412 0.66 -2.07 11.41
CA GLU A 412 -0.05 -3.08 12.19
C GLU A 412 -1.55 -2.77 12.20
N PHE A 413 -2.37 -3.80 12.04
CA PHE A 413 -3.81 -3.74 12.30
C PHE A 413 -4.13 -4.59 13.52
N THR A 414 -4.92 -4.03 14.44
CA THR A 414 -5.37 -4.69 15.67
C THR A 414 -6.89 -4.66 15.75
N THR A 415 -7.48 -5.81 16.05
CA THR A 415 -8.89 -5.93 16.40
C THR A 415 -9.06 -6.66 17.73
N HIS A 416 -10.04 -6.22 18.51
CA HIS A 416 -10.44 -6.84 19.76
C HIS A 416 -11.80 -7.52 19.57
N ILE A 417 -11.87 -8.80 19.90
CA ILE A 417 -13.08 -9.62 19.79
C ILE A 417 -13.52 -10.10 21.17
N GLY A 418 -14.77 -9.80 21.52
CA GLY A 418 -15.44 -10.23 22.73
C GLY A 418 -16.41 -11.38 22.48
N THR A 419 -16.66 -12.17 23.52
CA THR A 419 -17.47 -13.40 23.42
C THR A 419 -18.79 -13.35 24.18
N THR A 420 -19.07 -12.25 24.91
CA THR A 420 -20.39 -11.75 25.38
C THR A 420 -21.26 -12.69 26.22
N VAL A 421 -20.90 -13.95 26.40
CA VAL A 421 -21.41 -14.80 27.48
C VAL A 421 -20.24 -15.45 28.16
N PHE A 422 -20.18 -15.21 29.46
CA PHE A 422 -19.19 -15.77 30.35
C PHE A 422 -19.43 -17.25 30.57
N THR A 423 -18.72 -18.04 29.76
CA THR A 423 -18.49 -19.43 30.08
C THR A 423 -17.09 -19.54 30.66
N SER A 424 -16.78 -20.63 31.36
CA SER A 424 -15.38 -20.90 31.75
C SER A 424 -14.40 -20.88 30.56
N ASN A 425 -14.91 -20.97 29.32
CA ASN A 425 -14.14 -21.13 28.10
C ASN A 425 -14.33 -19.93 27.15
N HIS A 426 -13.42 -18.98 27.20
CA HIS A 426 -13.46 -17.78 26.35
C HIS A 426 -12.55 -17.85 25.12
N GLN A 427 -11.96 -19.00 24.82
CA GLN A 427 -10.97 -19.07 23.76
C GLN A 427 -11.54 -18.74 22.38
N ILE A 428 -10.77 -17.98 21.61
CA ILE A 428 -11.04 -17.66 20.22
C ILE A 428 -9.93 -18.22 19.33
N SER A 429 -10.25 -18.43 18.07
CA SER A 429 -9.32 -18.82 17.02
C SER A 429 -9.68 -18.04 15.77
N TYR A 430 -8.69 -17.63 14.99
CA TYR A 430 -8.93 -16.81 13.79
C TYR A 430 -8.18 -17.35 12.59
N LYS A 431 -8.62 -16.96 11.39
CA LYS A 431 -7.91 -17.16 10.14
C LYS A 431 -8.18 -15.99 9.20
N ILE A 432 -7.21 -15.73 8.33
CA ILE A 432 -7.33 -14.70 7.29
C ILE A 432 -7.42 -15.41 5.95
N GLU A 433 -8.64 -15.52 5.43
CA GLU A 433 -8.85 -16.07 4.08
C GLU A 433 -8.27 -15.09 3.05
N GLY A 434 -7.47 -15.63 2.13
CA GLY A 434 -6.59 -14.86 1.23
C GLY A 434 -5.12 -14.97 1.60
N LEU A 435 -4.78 -15.28 2.86
CA LEU A 435 -3.42 -15.53 3.32
C LEU A 435 -3.17 -16.99 3.70
N SER A 436 -4.06 -17.58 4.51
CA SER A 436 -3.95 -18.96 4.98
C SER A 436 -5.30 -19.66 5.05
N SER A 437 -5.31 -20.97 4.78
CA SER A 437 -6.49 -21.84 4.96
C SER A 437 -6.60 -22.40 6.39
N GLU A 438 -5.53 -22.34 7.18
CA GLU A 438 -5.49 -22.92 8.53
C GLU A 438 -5.94 -21.92 9.60
N TRP A 439 -6.61 -22.44 10.62
CA TRP A 439 -7.00 -21.68 11.81
C TRP A 439 -5.81 -21.51 12.74
N SER A 440 -5.71 -20.35 13.38
CA SER A 440 -4.75 -20.11 14.46
C SER A 440 -4.99 -21.10 15.62
N PRO A 441 -3.96 -21.36 16.44
CA PRO A 441 -4.16 -21.95 17.76
C PRO A 441 -5.21 -21.19 18.57
N TRP A 442 -5.86 -21.88 19.51
CA TRP A 442 -6.80 -21.26 20.43
C TRP A 442 -6.06 -20.29 21.36
N GLN A 443 -6.55 -19.06 21.45
CA GLN A 443 -6.01 -18.02 22.32
C GLN A 443 -7.08 -17.52 23.29
N GLN A 444 -6.68 -17.16 24.50
CA GLN A 444 -7.57 -16.57 25.51
C GLN A 444 -7.73 -15.06 25.33
N ASP A 445 -6.69 -14.39 24.82
CA ASP A 445 -6.76 -12.96 24.54
C ASP A 445 -7.67 -12.70 23.33
N GLY A 446 -8.55 -11.71 23.49
CA GLY A 446 -9.44 -11.22 22.44
C GLY A 446 -8.72 -10.37 21.39
N LYS A 447 -7.45 -10.01 21.63
CA LYS A 447 -6.62 -9.23 20.69
C LYS A 447 -6.12 -10.10 19.53
N ILE A 448 -6.45 -9.69 18.31
CA ILE A 448 -5.89 -10.23 17.08
C ILE A 448 -5.13 -9.10 16.42
N SER A 449 -3.83 -9.28 16.21
CA SER A 449 -3.03 -8.33 15.44
C SER A 449 -2.21 -9.01 14.35
N PHE A 450 -2.06 -8.32 13.24
CA PHE A 450 -1.21 -8.75 12.14
C PHE A 450 -0.52 -7.55 11.49
N LEU A 451 0.67 -7.84 10.99
CA LEU A 451 1.51 -6.87 10.30
C LEU A 451 1.03 -6.65 8.86
N GLN A 452 1.59 -5.63 8.22
CA GLN A 452 1.30 -5.24 6.85
C GLN A 452 1.03 -6.43 5.90
N LEU A 453 -0.09 -6.33 5.17
CA LEU A 453 -0.55 -7.31 4.20
C LEU A 453 -0.53 -6.70 2.78
N PRO A 454 -0.30 -7.50 1.72
CA PRO A 454 -0.33 -7.03 0.34
C PRO A 454 -1.71 -6.49 -0.06
N GLU A 455 -1.76 -5.61 -1.08
CA GLU A 455 -3.02 -5.12 -1.64
C GLU A 455 -3.97 -6.28 -2.05
N GLY A 456 -5.25 -6.15 -1.71
CA GLY A 456 -6.22 -7.21 -1.97
C GLY A 456 -7.43 -7.21 -1.04
N HIS A 457 -8.28 -8.20 -1.26
CA HIS A 457 -9.48 -8.46 -0.48
C HIS A 457 -9.26 -9.68 0.41
N TYR A 458 -9.43 -9.50 1.71
CA TYR A 458 -9.26 -10.53 2.72
C TYR A 458 -10.52 -10.68 3.56
N GLN A 459 -10.70 -11.84 4.16
CA GLN A 459 -11.75 -12.07 5.15
C GLN A 459 -11.12 -12.60 6.42
N LEU A 460 -11.20 -11.81 7.49
CA LEU A 460 -10.85 -12.26 8.83
C LEU A 460 -12.04 -13.05 9.39
N LYS A 461 -11.88 -14.36 9.52
CA LYS A 461 -12.83 -15.23 10.19
C LYS A 461 -12.36 -15.50 11.60
N VAL A 462 -13.21 -15.27 12.58
CA VAL A 462 -12.95 -15.52 14.00
C VAL A 462 -14.02 -16.48 14.49
N ARG A 463 -13.62 -17.49 15.28
CA ARG A 463 -14.54 -18.44 15.88
C ARG A 463 -14.35 -18.53 17.38
N LYS A 464 -15.44 -18.74 18.10
CA LYS A 464 -15.48 -18.94 19.55
C LYS A 464 -15.43 -20.42 19.85
N TYR A 465 -14.63 -20.82 20.82
CA TYR A 465 -14.69 -22.17 21.33
C TYR A 465 -16.02 -22.44 22.06
N VAL A 466 -16.68 -23.52 21.68
CA VAL A 466 -17.82 -24.10 22.40
C VAL A 466 -17.62 -25.59 22.55
N ILE A 467 -18.11 -26.12 23.67
CA ILE A 467 -17.95 -27.53 24.04
C ILE A 467 -18.64 -28.46 23.03
N LYS A 468 -19.74 -27.98 22.44
CA LYS A 468 -20.52 -28.66 21.41
C LYS A 468 -20.52 -27.80 20.15
N GLY A 469 -20.17 -28.38 19.01
CA GLY A 469 -20.23 -27.67 17.72
C GLY A 469 -21.67 -27.39 17.25
N PRO A 470 -21.86 -26.54 16.22
CA PRO A 470 -20.83 -25.80 15.48
C PRO A 470 -20.27 -24.61 16.28
N TYR A 471 -19.01 -24.25 16.02
CA TYR A 471 -18.40 -23.08 16.62
C TYR A 471 -19.09 -21.81 16.10
N PRO A 472 -19.50 -20.85 16.96
CA PRO A 472 -19.95 -19.55 16.50
C PRO A 472 -18.82 -18.85 15.74
N GLU A 473 -19.10 -18.34 14.55
CA GLU A 473 -18.14 -17.64 13.70
C GLU A 473 -18.57 -16.21 13.40
N LEU A 474 -17.61 -15.30 13.32
CA LEU A 474 -17.72 -13.92 12.89
C LEU A 474 -16.81 -13.73 11.68
N THR A 475 -17.32 -13.09 10.62
CA THR A 475 -16.54 -12.78 9.42
C THR A 475 -16.46 -11.28 9.24
N LEU A 476 -15.24 -10.76 9.13
CA LEU A 476 -14.95 -9.35 8.91
C LEU A 476 -14.23 -9.18 7.56
N PRO A 477 -14.85 -8.52 6.57
CA PRO A 477 -14.20 -8.23 5.30
C PRO A 477 -13.21 -7.08 5.44
N ILE A 478 -11.99 -7.29 4.97
CA ILE A 478 -10.85 -6.36 5.04
C ILE A 478 -10.35 -6.09 3.62
N ASP A 479 -10.32 -4.82 3.25
CA ASP A 479 -9.81 -4.35 1.97
C ASP A 479 -8.55 -3.52 2.19
N ILE A 480 -7.49 -3.89 1.47
CA ILE A 480 -6.23 -3.16 1.51
C ILE A 480 -6.10 -2.36 0.22
N LEU A 481 -6.12 -1.03 0.36
CA LEU A 481 -6.08 -0.10 -0.75
C LEU A 481 -4.72 -0.16 -1.46
N PRO A 482 -4.70 -0.04 -2.80
CA PRO A 482 -3.44 0.03 -3.54
C PRO A 482 -2.69 1.35 -3.23
N PRO A 483 -1.35 1.36 -3.36
CA PRO A 483 -0.60 2.59 -3.21
C PRO A 483 -0.94 3.58 -4.34
N TRP A 484 -0.78 4.89 -4.08
CA TRP A 484 -1.22 5.94 -5.00
C TRP A 484 -0.63 5.81 -6.42
N TYR A 485 0.60 5.30 -6.55
CA TYR A 485 1.30 5.09 -7.82
C TYR A 485 0.79 3.88 -8.62
N ASN A 486 -0.01 3.01 -8.00
CA ASN A 486 -0.65 1.85 -8.65
C ASN A 486 -2.16 2.08 -8.89
N THR A 487 -2.61 3.34 -8.88
CA THR A 487 -4.00 3.69 -9.18
C THR A 487 -4.23 3.88 -10.68
N VAL A 488 -5.49 3.76 -11.12
CA VAL A 488 -5.88 4.04 -12.53
C VAL A 488 -5.44 5.44 -12.98
N TRP A 489 -5.53 6.43 -12.08
CA TRP A 489 -5.08 7.79 -12.35
C TRP A 489 -3.56 7.91 -12.53
N ALA A 490 -2.77 7.16 -11.76
CA ALA A 490 -1.32 7.09 -11.94
C ALA A 490 -0.98 6.47 -13.30
N TRP A 491 -1.66 5.40 -13.71
CA TRP A 491 -1.49 4.81 -15.05
C TRP A 491 -1.87 5.77 -16.18
N LEU A 492 -2.97 6.50 -16.06
CA LEU A 492 -3.35 7.55 -17.03
C LEU A 492 -2.29 8.64 -17.12
N PHE A 493 -1.72 9.04 -15.98
CA PHE A 493 -0.63 10.01 -15.93
C PHE A 493 0.65 9.47 -16.60
N TYR A 494 1.04 8.21 -16.34
CA TYR A 494 2.19 7.58 -16.98
C TYR A 494 2.02 7.49 -18.50
N ILE A 495 0.82 7.10 -18.97
CA ILE A 495 0.50 7.07 -20.40
C ILE A 495 0.57 8.48 -21.01
N ALA A 496 0.03 9.49 -20.33
CA ALA A 496 0.10 10.87 -20.79
C ALA A 496 1.55 11.37 -20.86
N LEU A 497 2.38 11.06 -19.86
CA LEU A 497 3.79 11.40 -19.83
C LEU A 497 4.55 10.75 -21.00
N ILE A 498 4.33 9.46 -21.24
CA ILE A 498 4.90 8.73 -22.38
C ILE A 498 4.44 9.35 -23.71
N TRP A 499 3.16 9.71 -23.83
CA TRP A 499 2.62 10.36 -25.01
C TRP A 499 3.24 11.74 -25.25
N ILE A 500 3.45 12.55 -24.20
CA ILE A 500 4.13 13.85 -24.28
C ILE A 500 5.59 13.68 -24.72
N ILE A 501 6.29 12.69 -24.17
CA ILE A 501 7.67 12.37 -24.56
C ILE A 501 7.71 11.95 -26.02
N ALA A 502 6.84 11.03 -26.45
CA ALA A 502 6.73 10.58 -27.83
C ALA A 502 6.39 11.73 -28.80
N GLN A 503 5.45 12.60 -28.42
CA GLN A 503 5.13 13.81 -29.18
C GLN A 503 6.31 14.77 -29.29
N SER A 504 7.07 14.94 -28.20
CA SER A 504 8.25 15.80 -28.20
C SER A 504 9.36 15.25 -29.09
N VAL A 505 9.62 13.94 -29.04
CA VAL A 505 10.57 13.24 -29.92
C VAL A 505 10.13 13.31 -31.37
N LEU A 506 8.85 13.06 -31.67
CA LEU A 506 8.32 13.14 -33.03
C LEU A 506 8.44 14.57 -33.58
N ARG A 507 8.07 15.59 -32.80
CA ARG A 507 8.22 17.00 -33.17
C ARG A 507 9.69 17.38 -33.39
N TYR A 508 10.58 16.87 -32.55
CA TYR A 508 12.01 17.08 -32.71
C TYR A 508 12.53 16.46 -34.02
N ASN A 509 12.17 15.21 -34.30
CA ASN A 509 12.57 14.51 -35.53
C ASN A 509 11.97 15.16 -36.79
N LEU A 510 10.69 15.55 -36.76
CA LEU A 510 10.03 16.27 -37.86
C LEU A 510 10.67 17.64 -38.11
N LYS A 511 11.02 18.39 -37.04
CA LYS A 511 11.78 19.64 -37.18
C LYS A 511 13.15 19.40 -37.79
N ASN A 512 13.83 18.32 -37.42
CA ASN A 512 15.14 18.00 -37.96
C ASN A 512 15.06 17.64 -39.45
N LEU A 513 14.07 16.82 -39.85
CA LEU A 513 13.78 16.51 -41.26
C LEU A 513 13.46 17.77 -42.08
N HIS A 514 12.60 18.66 -41.56
CA HIS A 514 12.27 19.89 -42.26
C HIS A 514 13.46 20.84 -42.39
N LYS A 515 14.35 20.86 -41.40
CA LYS A 515 15.61 21.62 -41.45
C LYS A 515 16.54 21.06 -42.53
N GLU A 516 16.60 19.75 -42.71
CA GLU A 516 17.36 19.12 -43.79
C GLU A 516 16.81 19.47 -45.17
N GLU A 517 15.48 19.41 -45.37
CA GLU A 517 14.84 19.81 -46.62
C GLU A 517 15.09 21.28 -46.96
N LEU A 518 14.95 22.17 -45.98
CA LEU A 518 15.19 23.60 -46.17
C LEU A 518 16.65 23.89 -46.55
N ASN A 519 17.60 23.17 -45.96
CA ASN A 519 19.01 23.29 -46.32
C ASN A 519 19.29 22.84 -47.76
N ARG A 520 18.64 21.76 -48.22
CA ARG A 520 18.76 21.29 -49.62
C ARG A 520 18.21 22.32 -50.60
N LEU A 521 17.02 22.85 -50.33
CA LEU A 521 16.41 23.85 -51.19
C LEU A 521 17.25 25.13 -51.28
N ASN A 522 17.83 25.58 -50.16
CA ASN A 522 18.72 26.74 -50.15
C ASN A 522 20.02 26.49 -50.92
N ALA A 523 20.58 25.27 -50.83
CA ALA A 523 21.76 24.89 -51.61
C ALA A 523 21.48 24.84 -53.12
N GLU A 524 20.31 24.34 -53.53
CA GLU A 524 19.88 24.33 -54.94
C GLU A 524 19.75 25.75 -55.51
N LYS A 525 19.10 26.66 -54.76
CA LYS A 525 18.98 28.07 -55.16
C LYS A 525 20.33 28.75 -55.34
N GLN A 526 21.27 28.52 -54.42
CA GLN A 526 22.62 29.10 -54.52
C GLN A 526 23.39 28.59 -55.75
N ALA A 527 23.24 27.32 -56.09
CA ALA A 527 23.88 26.75 -57.28
C ALA A 527 23.30 27.33 -58.59
N GLU A 528 22.00 27.62 -58.63
CA GLU A 528 21.35 28.23 -59.79
C GLU A 528 21.80 29.68 -60.02
N GLU A 529 21.91 30.47 -58.95
CA GLU A 529 22.41 31.85 -59.03
C GLU A 529 23.86 31.92 -59.57
N GLN A 530 24.74 31.01 -59.13
CA GLN A 530 26.12 30.94 -59.60
C GLN A 530 26.20 30.65 -61.10
N ARG A 531 25.43 29.68 -61.60
CA ARG A 531 25.39 29.34 -63.03
C ARG A 531 24.92 30.52 -63.88
N MET A 532 23.92 31.26 -63.41
CA MET A 532 23.41 32.45 -64.10
C MET A 532 24.44 33.57 -64.18
N GLN A 533 25.29 33.71 -63.16
CA GLN A 533 26.34 34.73 -63.14
C GLN A 533 27.50 34.40 -64.10
N GLU A 534 27.89 33.14 -64.20
CA GLU A 534 28.90 32.69 -65.16
C GLU A 534 28.45 32.86 -66.62
N GLN A 535 27.18 32.58 -66.94
CA GLN A 535 26.67 32.76 -68.30
C GLN A 535 26.70 34.23 -68.76
N LYS A 536 26.48 35.17 -67.85
CA LYS A 536 26.48 36.61 -68.17
C LYS A 536 27.88 37.14 -68.50
N SER A 537 28.93 36.69 -67.80
CA SER A 537 30.30 37.17 -68.05
C SER A 537 30.81 36.73 -69.43
N LEU A 538 30.55 35.48 -69.81
CA LEU A 538 30.90 34.92 -71.12
C LEU A 538 30.25 35.65 -72.30
N MET A 539 29.01 36.14 -72.11
CA MET A 539 28.29 36.85 -73.16
C MET A 539 28.87 38.25 -73.42
N LEU A 540 29.27 38.95 -72.34
CA LEU A 540 29.83 40.30 -72.41
C LEU A 540 31.19 40.33 -73.16
N GLU A 541 32.01 39.31 -72.97
CA GLU A 541 33.34 39.23 -73.58
C GLU A 541 33.26 39.06 -75.11
N LYS A 542 32.31 38.25 -75.59
CA LYS A 542 32.07 38.06 -77.05
C LYS A 542 31.64 39.35 -77.74
N GLU A 543 30.88 40.20 -77.06
CA GLU A 543 30.36 41.44 -77.63
C GLU A 543 31.48 42.48 -77.86
N LEU A 544 32.41 42.58 -76.91
CA LEU A 544 33.58 43.47 -77.01
C LEU A 544 34.50 43.08 -78.18
N GLN A 545 34.72 41.78 -78.37
CA GLN A 545 35.62 41.29 -79.42
C GLN A 545 35.09 41.57 -80.83
N ASN A 546 33.77 41.46 -81.05
CA ASN A 546 33.15 41.72 -82.34
C ASN A 546 33.26 43.19 -82.77
N LYS A 547 33.09 44.13 -81.82
CA LYS A 547 33.19 45.58 -82.09
C LYS A 547 34.59 46.01 -82.56
N ASN A 548 35.64 45.40 -82.00
CA ASN A 548 37.02 45.76 -82.33
C ASN A 548 37.44 45.30 -83.75
N ASN A 549 36.93 44.14 -84.18
CA ASN A 549 37.18 43.62 -85.52
C ASN A 549 36.51 44.46 -86.61
N GLU A 550 35.32 45.01 -86.33
CA GLU A 550 34.57 45.87 -87.27
C GLU A 550 35.34 47.17 -87.61
N LEU A 551 36.02 47.76 -86.62
CA LEU A 551 36.77 49.01 -86.77
C LEU A 551 38.03 48.88 -87.65
N THR A 552 38.73 47.75 -87.51
CA THR A 552 39.97 47.45 -88.24
C THR A 552 39.71 47.24 -89.73
N LEU A 553 38.55 46.68 -90.07
CA LEU A 553 38.17 46.42 -91.46
C LEU A 553 37.96 47.73 -92.24
N GLN A 554 37.29 48.71 -91.65
CA GLN A 554 36.97 49.97 -92.33
C GLN A 554 38.19 50.87 -92.55
N THR A 555 39.14 50.87 -91.61
CA THR A 555 40.39 51.65 -91.73
C THR A 555 41.26 51.14 -92.89
N THR A 556 41.34 49.81 -93.06
CA THR A 556 42.15 49.18 -94.12
C THR A 556 41.62 49.50 -95.52
N VAL A 557 40.30 49.65 -95.67
CA VAL A 557 39.65 50.01 -96.94
C VAL A 557 40.02 51.43 -97.38
N LEU A 558 40.07 52.38 -96.45
CA LEU A 558 40.45 53.77 -96.73
C LEU A 558 41.92 53.89 -97.18
N VAL A 559 42.84 53.19 -96.50
CA VAL A 559 44.28 53.22 -96.82
C VAL A 559 44.56 52.68 -98.24
N LYS A 560 43.95 51.55 -98.60
CA LYS A 560 44.14 50.96 -99.94
C LYS A 560 43.60 51.86 -101.06
N ARG A 561 42.48 52.55 -100.82
CA ARG A 561 41.91 53.47 -101.80
C ARG A 561 42.85 54.63 -102.10
N ASN A 562 43.45 55.25 -101.07
CA ASN A 562 44.35 56.39 -101.26
C ASN A 562 45.67 56.02 -101.95
N GLN A 563 46.23 54.85 -101.63
CA GLN A 563 47.42 54.34 -102.32
C GLN A 563 47.20 54.09 -103.81
N ALA A 564 46.01 53.60 -104.20
CA ALA A 564 45.66 53.39 -105.59
C ALA A 564 45.55 54.70 -106.38
N ILE A 565 45.05 55.77 -105.76
CA ILE A 565 44.94 57.08 -106.43
C ILE A 565 46.33 57.73 -106.57
N GLN A 566 47.23 57.59 -105.59
CA GLN A 566 48.61 58.08 -105.71
C GLN A 566 49.40 57.37 -106.82
N THR A 567 49.28 56.04 -106.94
CA THR A 567 49.92 55.30 -108.05
C THR A 567 49.37 55.71 -109.41
N LEU A 568 48.07 56.02 -109.51
CA LEU A 568 47.50 56.58 -110.74
C LEU A 568 48.03 57.98 -111.07
N LEU A 569 48.27 58.84 -110.07
CA LEU A 569 48.88 60.15 -110.27
C LEU A 569 50.34 60.05 -110.74
N GLU A 570 51.13 59.14 -110.16
CA GLU A 570 52.53 58.92 -110.57
C GLU A 570 52.64 58.46 -112.02
N GLU A 571 51.78 57.52 -112.45
CA GLU A 571 51.75 57.05 -113.84
C GLU A 571 51.29 58.16 -114.80
N LEU A 572 50.33 59.00 -114.37
CA LEU A 572 49.90 60.17 -115.13
C LEU A 572 51.04 61.18 -115.35
N ASP A 573 51.86 61.42 -114.32
CA ASP A 573 53.03 62.31 -114.41
C ASP A 573 54.12 61.72 -115.31
N LYS A 574 54.37 60.41 -115.22
CA LYS A 574 55.34 59.70 -116.06
C LYS A 574 54.96 59.71 -117.55
N GLN A 575 53.67 59.56 -117.87
CA GLN A 575 53.17 59.67 -119.25
C GLN A 575 53.40 61.06 -119.84
N LYS A 576 53.22 62.11 -119.04
CA LYS A 576 53.53 63.48 -119.47
C LYS A 576 55.02 63.68 -119.73
N GLU A 577 55.86 63.15 -118.84
CA GLU A 577 57.32 63.29 -118.95
C GLU A 577 57.88 62.57 -120.19
N THR A 578 57.30 61.44 -120.57
CA THR A 578 57.70 60.69 -121.79
C THR A 578 57.19 61.28 -123.10
N LEU A 579 55.98 61.86 -123.12
CA LEU A 579 55.36 62.37 -124.36
C LEU A 579 55.64 63.86 -124.62
N GLY A 580 56.17 64.60 -123.64
CA GLY A 580 56.55 66.00 -123.77
C GLY A 580 55.42 66.88 -124.31
N ASP A 581 55.72 67.74 -125.27
CA ASP A 581 54.76 68.69 -125.87
C ASP A 581 53.66 68.05 -126.73
N ARG A 582 53.73 66.73 -127.01
CA ARG A 582 52.69 66.02 -127.76
C ARG A 582 51.46 65.67 -126.91
N TYR A 583 51.55 65.75 -125.58
CA TYR A 583 50.41 65.47 -124.70
C TYR A 583 49.54 66.72 -124.49
N PRO A 584 48.21 66.70 -124.74
CA PRO A 584 47.36 67.87 -124.59
C PRO A 584 47.34 68.40 -123.15
N ASN A 585 48.06 69.51 -122.91
CA ASN A 585 48.33 70.03 -121.57
C ASN A 585 47.06 70.41 -120.77
N LYS A 586 45.97 70.74 -121.48
CA LYS A 586 44.67 71.09 -120.89
C LYS A 586 43.95 69.87 -120.30
N LEU A 587 44.09 68.69 -120.91
CA LEU A 587 43.51 67.43 -120.41
C LEU A 587 44.32 66.86 -119.25
N TYR A 588 45.65 66.90 -119.33
CA TYR A 588 46.53 66.54 -118.22
C TYR A 588 46.22 67.36 -116.96
N LYS A 589 46.14 68.69 -117.09
CA LYS A 589 45.80 69.55 -115.94
C LYS A 589 44.44 69.17 -115.37
N ARG A 590 43.42 68.95 -116.19
CA ARG A 590 42.08 68.60 -115.70
C ARG A 590 42.02 67.24 -114.99
N MET A 591 42.67 66.20 -115.54
CA MET A 591 42.75 64.90 -114.87
C MET A 591 43.56 64.96 -113.58
N LYS A 592 44.68 65.67 -113.58
CA LYS A 592 45.51 65.88 -112.40
C LYS A 592 44.73 66.62 -111.30
N THR A 593 44.01 67.70 -111.65
CA THR A 593 43.18 68.43 -110.69
C THR A 593 42.03 67.58 -110.14
N LEU A 594 41.35 66.76 -110.95
CA LEU A 594 40.27 65.89 -110.46
C LEU A 594 40.78 64.79 -109.51
N LEU A 595 41.94 64.18 -109.81
CA LEU A 595 42.56 63.17 -108.94
C LEU A 595 43.11 63.79 -107.65
N GLU A 596 43.70 64.98 -107.73
CA GLU A 596 44.18 65.76 -106.57
C GLU A 596 43.03 66.24 -105.69
N GLU A 597 41.90 66.68 -106.24
CA GLU A 597 40.68 67.03 -105.49
C GLU A 597 40.08 65.81 -104.77
N THR A 598 40.11 64.63 -105.40
CA THR A 598 39.58 63.39 -104.80
C THR A 598 40.48 62.88 -103.67
N LEU A 599 41.80 63.07 -103.76
CA LEU A 599 42.77 62.77 -102.70
C LEU A 599 42.70 63.75 -101.52
N ASN A 600 42.26 64.98 -101.76
CA ASN A 600 42.29 66.07 -100.78
C ASN A 600 40.89 66.41 -100.22
N ASN A 601 39.99 65.43 -100.22
CA ASN A 601 38.64 65.60 -99.69
C ASN A 601 38.67 65.71 -98.15
N GLN A 602 38.33 66.89 -97.61
CA GLN A 602 38.29 67.12 -96.15
C GLN A 602 37.23 66.27 -95.42
N ALA A 603 36.24 65.71 -96.13
CA ALA A 603 35.17 64.92 -95.54
C ALA A 603 35.67 63.59 -94.92
N ASP A 604 36.66 62.93 -95.53
CA ASP A 604 37.17 61.63 -95.06
C ASP A 604 37.93 61.78 -93.72
N TRP A 605 38.55 62.93 -93.48
CA TRP A 605 39.23 63.24 -92.22
C TRP A 605 38.28 63.52 -91.07
N VAL A 606 37.17 64.21 -91.32
CA VAL A 606 36.13 64.47 -90.30
C VAL A 606 35.48 63.15 -89.87
N LEU A 607 35.24 62.26 -90.83
CA LEU A 607 34.68 60.93 -90.56
C LEU A 607 35.66 60.08 -89.72
N PHE A 608 36.94 60.05 -90.11
CA PHE A 608 38.00 59.39 -89.32
C PHE A 608 38.11 59.94 -87.89
N GLU A 609 38.11 61.27 -87.72
CA GLU A 609 38.16 61.93 -86.41
C GLU A 609 36.98 61.51 -85.52
N SER A 610 35.77 61.44 -86.08
CA SER A 610 34.58 61.02 -85.33
C SER A 610 34.64 59.56 -84.86
N TYR A 611 35.07 58.64 -85.73
CA TYR A 611 35.18 57.22 -85.37
C TYR A 611 36.30 56.98 -84.36
N PHE A 612 37.44 57.64 -84.53
CA PHE A 612 38.57 57.50 -83.63
C PHE A 612 38.25 57.98 -82.21
N ASN A 613 37.63 59.16 -82.05
CA ASN A 613 37.26 59.67 -80.73
C ASN A 613 36.23 58.79 -80.01
N SER A 614 35.25 58.25 -80.75
CA SER A 614 34.24 57.34 -80.17
C SER A 614 34.81 56.03 -79.64
N THR A 615 35.92 55.54 -80.22
CA THR A 615 36.48 54.22 -79.89
C THR A 615 37.67 54.32 -78.92
N HIS A 616 38.45 55.39 -78.99
CA HIS A 616 39.65 55.59 -78.17
C HIS A 616 39.43 56.62 -77.05
N GLN A 617 38.29 56.53 -76.35
CA GLN A 617 37.96 57.26 -75.12
C GLN A 617 38.23 58.79 -75.20
N ASN A 618 37.94 59.46 -76.32
CA ASN A 618 38.23 60.90 -76.50
C ASN A 618 39.72 61.28 -76.37
N PHE A 619 40.62 60.44 -76.89
CA PHE A 619 42.06 60.66 -76.90
C PHE A 619 42.49 62.03 -77.46
N MET A 620 41.87 62.50 -78.55
CA MET A 620 42.22 63.82 -79.12
C MET A 620 41.89 64.97 -78.17
N ASP A 621 40.78 64.87 -77.44
CA ASP A 621 40.35 65.90 -76.51
C ASP A 621 41.28 65.97 -75.30
N ARG A 622 41.71 64.81 -74.77
CA ARG A 622 42.70 64.74 -73.70
C ARG A 622 44.07 65.33 -74.10
N LEU A 623 44.53 65.06 -75.33
CA LEU A 623 45.78 65.62 -75.84
C LEU A 623 45.70 67.15 -76.00
N ARG A 624 44.58 67.66 -76.53
CA ARG A 624 44.35 69.10 -76.72
C ARG A 624 44.25 69.85 -75.39
N GLN A 625 43.64 69.23 -74.38
CA GLN A 625 43.51 69.81 -73.04
C GLN A 625 44.86 69.86 -72.29
N ARG A 626 45.75 68.89 -72.52
CA ARG A 626 47.06 68.84 -71.84
C ARG A 626 48.14 69.65 -72.55
N TYR A 627 48.05 69.82 -73.86
CA TYR A 627 49.02 70.54 -74.67
C TYR A 627 48.31 71.57 -75.55
N GLU A 628 48.13 72.79 -75.03
CA GLU A 628 47.31 73.83 -75.68
C GLU A 628 47.89 74.35 -77.02
N ASP A 629 49.20 74.19 -77.26
CA ASP A 629 49.89 74.65 -78.49
C ASP A 629 49.99 73.57 -79.60
N ILE A 630 49.29 72.43 -79.43
CA ILE A 630 49.26 71.35 -80.43
C ILE A 630 48.28 71.69 -81.57
N THR A 631 48.76 71.63 -82.81
CA THR A 631 47.92 71.95 -83.98
C THR A 631 47.03 70.76 -84.36
N THR A 632 45.95 70.99 -85.09
CA THR A 632 45.12 69.92 -85.66
C THR A 632 45.90 68.97 -86.57
N GLY A 633 46.91 69.47 -87.30
CA GLY A 633 47.81 68.64 -88.10
C GLY A 633 48.71 67.73 -87.26
N ASP A 634 49.09 68.18 -86.07
CA ASP A 634 49.88 67.40 -85.10
C ASP A 634 49.03 66.30 -84.45
N LEU A 635 47.78 66.60 -84.07
CA LEU A 635 46.83 65.63 -83.50
C LEU A 635 46.51 64.48 -84.46
N ARG A 636 46.36 64.77 -85.75
CA ARG A 636 46.15 63.75 -86.79
C ARG A 636 47.32 62.78 -86.87
N ILE A 637 48.54 63.28 -86.83
CA ILE A 637 49.75 62.43 -86.81
C ILE A 637 49.79 61.58 -85.54
N CYS A 638 49.47 62.14 -84.37
CA CYS A 638 49.40 61.36 -83.12
C CYS A 638 48.40 60.19 -83.18
N CYS A 639 47.23 60.40 -83.79
CA CYS A 639 46.23 59.35 -83.91
C CYS A 639 46.65 58.25 -84.88
N LEU A 640 47.21 58.61 -86.04
CA LEU A 640 47.77 57.63 -86.98
C LEU A 640 48.92 56.82 -86.35
N LEU A 641 49.77 57.48 -85.54
CA LEU A 641 50.84 56.80 -84.81
C LEU A 641 50.32 55.86 -83.72
N ARG A 642 49.24 56.23 -83.02
CA ARG A 642 48.59 55.36 -82.04
C ARG A 642 47.94 54.13 -82.69
N MET A 643 47.51 54.26 -83.93
CA MET A 643 47.07 53.13 -84.76
C MET A 643 48.23 52.30 -85.33
N ASN A 644 49.46 52.56 -84.90
CA ASN A 644 50.67 51.86 -85.29
C ASN A 644 51.02 51.94 -86.79
N LEU A 645 50.60 53.01 -87.48
CA LEU A 645 50.94 53.22 -88.90
C LEU A 645 52.40 53.65 -89.05
N SER A 646 53.05 53.14 -90.10
CA SER A 646 54.44 53.48 -90.42
C SER A 646 54.57 54.89 -90.99
N THR A 647 55.76 55.49 -90.89
CA THR A 647 56.03 56.84 -91.41
C THR A 647 55.75 56.98 -92.91
N LYS A 648 55.95 55.89 -93.69
CA LYS A 648 55.63 55.87 -95.12
C LYS A 648 54.12 55.88 -95.38
N GLU A 649 53.35 55.13 -94.61
CA GLU A 649 51.89 55.10 -94.71
C GLU A 649 51.28 56.44 -94.30
N ILE A 650 51.78 57.05 -93.23
CA ILE A 650 51.35 58.37 -92.77
C ILE A 650 51.62 59.45 -93.83
N ALA A 651 52.79 59.39 -94.49
CA ALA A 651 53.14 60.32 -95.55
C ALA A 651 52.21 60.22 -96.76
N SER A 652 51.89 58.98 -97.16
CA SER A 652 50.91 58.72 -98.22
C SER A 652 49.50 59.22 -97.83
N LEU A 653 49.07 58.96 -96.60
CA LEU A 653 47.74 59.31 -96.11
C LEU A 653 47.54 60.83 -95.95
N LEU A 654 48.60 61.56 -95.58
CA LEU A 654 48.58 63.02 -95.46
C LEU A 654 48.98 63.76 -96.74
N ASN A 655 49.28 63.02 -97.82
CA ASN A 655 49.77 63.55 -99.09
C ASN A 655 50.94 64.54 -98.94
N VAL A 656 51.92 64.17 -98.12
CA VAL A 656 53.14 64.95 -97.87
C VAL A 656 54.36 64.06 -98.02
N SER A 657 55.54 64.65 -98.24
CA SER A 657 56.78 63.86 -98.33
C SER A 657 57.08 63.14 -97.02
N VAL A 658 57.68 61.94 -97.10
CA VAL A 658 58.13 61.16 -95.93
C VAL A 658 59.00 62.03 -95.00
N ARG A 659 59.88 62.86 -95.59
CA ARG A 659 60.73 63.78 -94.84
C ARG A 659 59.93 64.87 -94.10
N ALA A 660 58.80 65.32 -94.63
CA ALA A 660 57.91 66.23 -93.93
C ALA A 660 57.26 65.58 -92.70
N VAL A 661 56.90 64.30 -92.77
CA VAL A 661 56.36 63.54 -91.63
C VAL A 661 57.44 63.31 -90.57
N GLU A 662 58.66 62.96 -90.95
CA GLU A 662 59.79 62.81 -90.01
C GLU A 662 60.09 64.10 -89.25
N ILE A 663 60.11 65.24 -89.95
CA ILE A 663 60.30 66.56 -89.33
C ILE A 663 59.13 66.87 -88.37
N ARG A 664 57.89 66.56 -88.74
CA ARG A 664 56.73 66.75 -87.87
C ARG A 664 56.78 65.85 -86.64
N ARG A 665 57.18 64.58 -86.77
CA ARG A 665 57.40 63.64 -85.64
C ARG A 665 58.46 64.17 -84.67
N TYR A 666 59.56 64.70 -85.20
CA TYR A 666 60.60 65.33 -84.38
C TYR A 666 60.09 66.57 -83.63
N ARG A 667 59.29 67.42 -84.28
CA ARG A 667 58.65 68.59 -83.63
C ARG A 667 57.63 68.18 -82.57
N LEU A 668 56.80 67.18 -82.86
CA LEU A 668 55.85 66.58 -81.93
C LEU A 668 56.57 66.06 -80.67
N ARG A 669 57.70 65.37 -80.85
CA ARG A 669 58.51 64.86 -79.73
C ARG A 669 59.01 65.98 -78.83
N LYS A 670 59.50 67.08 -79.41
CA LYS A 670 59.89 68.27 -78.64
C LYS A 670 58.71 68.97 -77.96
N ARG A 671 57.56 69.08 -78.64
CA ARG A 671 56.34 69.72 -78.11
C ARG A 671 55.70 68.94 -76.96
N LEU A 672 55.78 67.61 -77.00
CA LEU A 672 55.28 66.73 -75.94
C LEU A 672 56.23 66.60 -74.74
N GLY A 673 57.41 67.25 -74.78
CA GLY A 673 58.38 67.27 -73.69
C GLY A 673 59.15 65.96 -73.50
N LEU A 674 59.31 65.16 -74.56
CA LEU A 674 59.99 63.86 -74.48
C LEU A 674 61.52 64.04 -74.59
N GLU A 675 62.24 63.88 -73.46
CA GLU A 675 63.71 63.87 -73.39
C GLU A 675 64.30 62.45 -73.58
N GLY A 676 65.50 62.33 -74.16
CA GLY A 676 66.23 61.04 -74.29
C GLY A 676 65.72 60.07 -75.37
N ASP A 677 65.76 58.76 -75.09
CA ASP A 677 65.51 57.62 -76.00
C ASP A 677 64.04 57.11 -76.02
N THR A 678 63.10 57.84 -75.40
CA THR A 678 61.69 57.44 -75.32
C THR A 678 61.01 57.41 -76.70
N ASN A 679 60.38 56.26 -77.02
CA ASN A 679 59.67 56.06 -78.28
C ASN A 679 58.32 56.80 -78.26
N LEU A 680 58.13 57.67 -79.25
CA LEU A 680 56.92 58.46 -79.43
C LEU A 680 55.65 57.59 -79.57
N ILE A 681 55.75 56.40 -80.16
CA ILE A 681 54.59 55.51 -80.37
C ILE A 681 54.14 54.89 -79.05
N ASP A 682 55.08 54.35 -78.26
CA ASP A 682 54.77 53.71 -76.98
C ASP A 682 54.16 54.70 -75.98
N PHE A 683 54.65 55.94 -75.97
CA PHE A 683 54.05 57.03 -75.20
C PHE A 683 52.60 57.28 -75.64
N LEU A 684 52.35 57.37 -76.95
CA LEU A 684 51.02 57.65 -77.49
C LEU A 684 50.04 56.48 -77.34
N MET A 685 50.51 55.23 -77.20
CA MET A 685 49.64 54.07 -76.92
C MET A 685 49.19 54.03 -75.44
N ASN A 686 50.04 54.48 -74.53
CA ASN A 686 49.80 54.45 -73.08
C ASN A 686 49.17 55.73 -72.50
N PHE A 687 48.96 56.77 -73.32
CA PHE A 687 48.29 58.04 -72.97
C PHE A 687 46.75 57.94 -73.07
#